data_AF-A0A7Y2ZBA6-F1
#
_entry.id   AF-A0A7Y2ZBA6-F1
#
_cell.length_a   1.000
_cell.length_b   1.000
_cell.length_c   1.000
_cell.angle_alpha   90.00
_cell.angle_beta   90.00
_cell.angle_gamma   90.00
#
_symmetry.space_group_name_H-M   'P 1'
#
loop_
_entity.id
_entity.type
_entity.pdbx_description
1 polymer ?
#
loop_
_entity_poly.entity_id
_entity_poly.type
_entity_poly.pdbx_seq_one_letter_code
_entity_poly.pdbx_strand_id
1 'polypeptide(L)'
;MKEQLKQLQNIEERINYLIQLKDYSNWGNLEGFKSTCDQLKQTVYDFSEEQISSEIRKLNDSICFLEERAEEQLTPMERVRIVRSVQRFSLKDILENVYDDYTELGGEEDANVDPAMICAKATLTRRGKKKIHTVSVMVIGQECGHGEEFRNGGSCRPEGNEKALRYMKVAETEHIPIHFYVFTPGSYPVEEYPGAAQQIARNIYTMTKLRVPTVSFISEGGSGGAEAIGLSDYRLMASHGYYSVISPEGAAAIEGRIGEGNKVPRELVEVCADRLRLTAMDNLNHGIIDRIIKEPPLGARRDDFAFFAKLRSEMVNATDRVVLSAKSFRAFRTWELSRKKAKAENKELDVEISWDLSKEETARLLKQRSEKYLSMASHGYEGKPETQESMFRQMRTQSEQFYYTVRYDILKNQKRQLEKMLSDVSGEGSVVMKRVSEPLLSMLNFLSGAKKKEPTRLITYTGNGQNGTQQQDPLEITDTYTSPLANEDKTVSCPNAEVHGCKDLWVPDLYGEFAGVCETCGHHFPLEYQWYLENIFDPGSIRFFNTHLTAQNPLGYTGFNKRLEAALEKTGRRSSNMTFTAAVDTIQVVTMVLYSDFRNGTVGSTEGEKFVQACKLAQRKKRPLLAYVHTTGGIRIQEGTLGVIQMPKCTMAVREYIDSGGLYIVVYDNNSYAGPVASFLGCSPYQFAIRSSRIGFAGPRVIRETTGIDIAPNYHSARNALRRGHVQGIWDRRDFRRNLHKAL
;
A
#
# COMPACT_ATOMS: atom_id res chain seq x y z
N MET A 1 -38.98 19.84 -36.19
CA MET A 1 -39.56 18.91 -35.18
C MET A 1 -38.60 17.84 -34.64
N LYS A 2 -37.91 17.03 -35.47
CA LYS A 2 -36.97 16.00 -34.97
C LYS A 2 -35.79 16.57 -34.19
N GLU A 3 -35.29 17.74 -34.59
CA GLU A 3 -34.18 18.43 -33.92
C GLU A 3 -34.57 18.91 -32.52
N GLN A 4 -35.77 19.47 -32.36
CA GLN A 4 -36.31 19.92 -31.07
C GLN A 4 -36.49 18.74 -30.09
N LEU A 5 -36.95 17.59 -30.58
CA LEU A 5 -37.05 16.38 -29.76
C LEU A 5 -35.68 15.91 -29.27
N LYS A 6 -34.64 15.97 -30.13
CA LYS A 6 -33.26 15.64 -29.75
C LYS A 6 -32.72 16.62 -28.70
N GLN A 7 -33.00 17.91 -28.84
CA GLN A 7 -32.63 18.93 -27.84
C GLN A 7 -33.32 18.67 -26.49
N LEU A 8 -34.63 18.39 -26.49
CA LEU A 8 -35.37 18.04 -25.27
C LEU A 8 -34.85 16.75 -24.63
N GLN A 9 -34.42 15.77 -25.41
CA GLN A 9 -33.81 14.55 -24.87
C GLN A 9 -32.48 14.85 -24.18
N ASN A 10 -31.62 15.66 -24.77
CA ASN A 10 -30.36 16.09 -24.15
C ASN A 10 -30.61 16.89 -22.85
N ILE A 11 -31.58 17.80 -22.85
CA ILE A 11 -31.97 18.55 -21.64
C ILE A 11 -32.46 17.59 -20.55
N GLU A 12 -33.28 16.59 -20.89
CA GLU A 12 -33.74 15.60 -19.91
C GLU A 12 -32.58 14.79 -19.31
N GLU A 13 -31.62 14.37 -20.14
CA GLU A 13 -30.42 13.66 -19.67
C GLU A 13 -29.59 14.50 -18.70
N ARG A 14 -29.44 15.81 -18.98
CA ARG A 14 -28.77 16.77 -18.09
C ARG A 14 -29.52 16.99 -16.78
N ILE A 15 -30.85 17.11 -16.82
CA ILE A 15 -31.70 17.22 -15.62
C ILE A 15 -31.56 15.96 -14.77
N ASN A 16 -31.68 14.78 -15.38
CA ASN A 16 -31.54 13.50 -14.68
C ASN A 16 -30.14 13.35 -14.05
N TYR A 17 -29.09 13.79 -14.76
CA TYR A 17 -27.73 13.82 -14.21
C TYR A 17 -27.62 14.72 -12.99
N LEU A 18 -28.14 15.95 -13.05
CA LEU A 18 -28.16 16.87 -11.89
C LEU A 18 -28.93 16.31 -10.69
N ILE A 19 -30.08 15.65 -10.94
CA ILE A 19 -30.87 15.00 -9.87
C ILE A 19 -30.07 13.89 -9.19
N GLN A 20 -29.35 13.07 -9.96
CA GLN A 20 -28.48 12.02 -9.42
C GLN A 20 -27.32 12.60 -8.61
N LEU A 21 -26.70 13.69 -9.09
CA LEU A 21 -25.59 14.35 -8.39
C LEU A 21 -26.04 14.97 -7.06
N LYS A 22 -27.19 15.66 -7.04
CA LYS A 22 -27.73 16.36 -5.86
C LYS A 22 -28.59 15.46 -4.95
N ASP A 23 -28.64 14.15 -5.24
CA ASP A 23 -29.26 13.08 -4.42
C ASP A 23 -30.69 13.40 -3.93
N TYR A 24 -31.55 13.86 -4.86
CA TYR A 24 -32.98 14.12 -4.64
C TYR A 24 -33.34 15.18 -3.59
N SER A 25 -32.43 16.11 -3.29
CA SER A 25 -32.87 17.41 -2.80
C SER A 25 -33.61 18.10 -3.96
N ASN A 26 -34.76 18.75 -3.71
CA ASN A 26 -35.44 19.60 -4.73
C ASN A 26 -34.61 20.88 -4.97
N TRP A 27 -33.34 20.69 -5.32
CA TRP A 27 -32.32 21.71 -5.49
C TRP A 27 -32.62 22.45 -6.77
N GLY A 28 -32.85 23.76 -6.67
CA GLY A 28 -33.12 24.59 -7.84
C GLY A 28 -34.35 24.18 -8.65
N ASN A 29 -35.36 23.54 -8.04
CA ASN A 29 -36.59 23.10 -8.73
C ASN A 29 -36.37 22.09 -9.89
N LEU A 30 -35.38 21.20 -9.76
CA LEU A 30 -35.07 20.18 -10.78
C LEU A 30 -36.27 19.27 -11.13
N GLU A 31 -37.12 18.93 -10.15
CA GLU A 31 -38.34 18.14 -10.39
C GLU A 31 -39.37 18.92 -11.23
N GLY A 32 -39.47 20.23 -11.00
CA GLY A 32 -40.30 21.12 -11.80
C GLY A 32 -39.79 21.19 -13.24
N PHE A 33 -38.48 21.38 -13.44
CA PHE A 33 -37.88 21.40 -14.78
C PHE A 33 -38.02 20.06 -15.52
N LYS A 34 -37.93 18.93 -14.81
CA LYS A 34 -38.21 17.61 -15.39
C LYS A 34 -39.65 17.53 -15.89
N SER A 35 -40.60 17.94 -15.05
CA SER A 35 -42.02 17.96 -15.41
C SER A 35 -42.30 18.87 -16.62
N THR A 36 -41.66 20.05 -16.68
CA THR A 36 -41.73 20.95 -17.84
C THR A 36 -41.14 20.30 -19.09
N CYS A 37 -40.00 19.61 -18.98
CA CYS A 37 -39.40 18.89 -20.10
C CYS A 37 -40.33 17.79 -20.63
N ASP A 38 -40.97 17.03 -19.75
CA ASP A 38 -41.90 15.96 -20.11
C ASP A 38 -43.17 16.52 -20.77
N GLN A 39 -43.71 17.62 -20.26
CA GLN A 39 -44.83 18.34 -20.87
C GLN A 39 -44.48 18.85 -22.26
N LEU A 40 -43.31 19.47 -22.42
CA LEU A 40 -42.84 19.95 -23.73
C LEU A 40 -42.70 18.79 -24.72
N LYS A 41 -42.23 17.61 -24.29
CA LYS A 41 -42.16 16.40 -25.13
C LYS A 41 -43.52 15.89 -25.60
N GLN A 42 -44.54 15.97 -24.74
CA GLN A 42 -45.90 15.52 -25.08
C GLN A 42 -46.63 16.52 -25.99
N THR A 43 -46.38 17.81 -25.81
CA THR A 43 -47.06 18.91 -26.52
C THR A 43 -46.28 19.42 -27.73
N VAL A 44 -45.19 18.75 -28.14
CA VAL A 44 -44.35 19.15 -29.28
C VAL A 44 -45.19 19.38 -30.55
N TYR A 45 -46.27 18.64 -30.78
CA TYR A 45 -47.08 18.81 -31.99
C TYR A 45 -48.19 19.88 -31.87
N ASP A 46 -48.39 20.45 -30.68
CA ASP A 46 -49.48 21.39 -30.39
C ASP A 46 -49.06 22.86 -30.52
N PHE A 47 -47.76 23.14 -30.62
CA PHE A 47 -47.18 24.49 -30.67
C PHE A 47 -46.55 24.81 -32.04
N SER A 48 -46.41 26.11 -32.35
CA SER A 48 -45.60 26.53 -33.51
C SER A 48 -44.11 26.29 -33.26
N GLU A 49 -43.33 26.09 -34.33
CA GLU A 49 -41.89 25.79 -34.24
C GLU A 49 -41.11 26.88 -33.47
N GLU A 50 -41.53 28.14 -33.61
CA GLU A 50 -40.95 29.29 -32.91
C GLU A 50 -41.27 29.29 -31.41
N GLN A 51 -42.50 28.93 -31.03
CA GLN A 51 -42.94 28.85 -29.63
C GLN A 51 -42.18 27.75 -28.88
N ILE A 52 -42.07 26.55 -29.48
CA ILE A 52 -41.33 25.42 -28.88
C ILE A 52 -39.86 25.78 -28.72
N SER A 53 -39.26 26.35 -29.76
CA SER A 53 -37.84 26.72 -29.73
C SER A 53 -37.56 27.76 -28.65
N SER A 54 -38.49 28.68 -28.40
CA SER A 54 -38.39 29.67 -27.31
C SER A 54 -38.46 29.00 -25.93
N GLU A 55 -39.39 28.08 -25.69
CA GLU A 55 -39.51 27.36 -24.42
C GLU A 55 -38.32 26.42 -24.17
N ILE A 56 -37.84 25.72 -25.20
CA ILE A 56 -36.62 24.91 -25.13
C ILE A 56 -35.43 25.79 -24.74
N ARG A 57 -35.32 26.99 -25.32
CA ARG A 57 -34.23 27.92 -25.01
C ARG A 57 -34.28 28.37 -23.54
N LYS A 58 -35.46 28.77 -23.03
CA LYS A 58 -35.64 29.16 -21.63
C LYS A 58 -35.29 28.03 -20.66
N LEU A 59 -35.74 26.82 -20.97
CA LEU A 59 -35.43 25.63 -20.18
C LEU A 59 -33.92 25.35 -20.20
N ASN A 60 -33.31 25.38 -21.39
CA ASN A 60 -31.88 25.17 -21.55
C ASN A 60 -31.05 26.21 -20.78
N ASP A 61 -31.39 27.50 -20.87
CA ASP A 61 -30.70 28.58 -20.16
C ASP A 61 -30.82 28.40 -18.63
N SER A 62 -31.98 27.94 -18.15
CA SER A 62 -32.20 27.62 -16.73
C SER A 62 -31.34 26.44 -16.28
N ILE A 63 -31.22 25.39 -17.09
CA ILE A 63 -30.37 24.24 -16.79
C ILE A 63 -28.89 24.62 -16.85
N CYS A 64 -28.45 25.39 -17.84
CA CYS A 64 -27.07 25.90 -17.90
C CYS A 64 -26.69 26.68 -16.63
N PHE A 65 -27.57 27.57 -16.17
CA PHE A 65 -27.36 28.31 -14.93
C PHE A 65 -27.24 27.38 -13.70
N LEU A 66 -28.07 26.34 -13.63
CA LEU A 66 -27.97 25.34 -12.57
C LEU A 66 -26.69 24.51 -12.64
N GLU A 67 -26.22 24.15 -13.83
CA GLU A 67 -24.95 23.42 -14.00
C GLU A 67 -23.74 24.25 -13.54
N GLU A 68 -23.69 25.52 -13.93
CA GLU A 68 -22.63 26.46 -13.50
C GLU A 68 -22.61 26.59 -11.97
N ARG A 69 -23.79 26.83 -11.38
CA ARG A 69 -23.94 26.95 -9.92
C ARG A 69 -23.63 25.64 -9.19
N ALA A 70 -23.93 24.49 -9.79
CA ALA A 70 -23.59 23.18 -9.25
C ALA A 70 -22.07 22.96 -9.24
N GLU A 71 -21.38 23.30 -10.33
CA GLU A 71 -19.93 23.18 -10.47
C GLU A 71 -19.17 24.04 -9.44
N GLU A 72 -19.63 25.27 -9.20
CA GLU A 72 -19.02 26.18 -8.22
C GLU A 72 -19.10 25.65 -6.77
N GLN A 73 -20.13 24.87 -6.46
CA GLN A 73 -20.47 24.45 -5.09
C GLN A 73 -20.39 22.93 -4.90
N LEU A 74 -19.57 22.23 -5.68
CA LEU A 74 -19.44 20.77 -5.58
C LEU A 74 -18.87 20.33 -4.22
N THR A 75 -19.64 19.52 -3.49
CA THR A 75 -19.15 18.85 -2.29
C THR A 75 -18.18 17.70 -2.63
N PRO A 76 -17.34 17.24 -1.70
CA PRO A 76 -16.50 16.07 -1.90
C PRO A 76 -17.30 14.81 -2.29
N MET A 77 -18.49 14.60 -1.69
CA MET A 77 -19.34 13.46 -2.04
C MET A 77 -19.98 13.61 -3.42
N GLU A 78 -20.37 14.83 -3.81
CA GLU A 78 -20.85 15.10 -5.17
C GLU A 78 -19.77 14.81 -6.23
N ARG A 79 -18.50 15.11 -5.93
CA ARG A 79 -17.37 14.69 -6.79
C ARG A 79 -17.25 13.17 -6.88
N VAL A 80 -17.43 12.44 -5.77
CA VAL A 80 -17.50 10.98 -5.78
C VAL A 80 -18.65 10.48 -6.66
N ARG A 81 -19.82 11.12 -6.62
CA ARG A 81 -20.97 10.79 -7.49
C ARG A 81 -20.68 11.07 -8.98
N ILE A 82 -20.01 12.18 -9.30
CA ILE A 82 -19.52 12.47 -10.67
C ILE A 82 -18.60 11.34 -11.15
N VAL A 83 -17.65 10.93 -10.31
CA VAL A 83 -16.68 9.89 -10.64
C VAL A 83 -17.33 8.53 -10.86
N ARG A 84 -18.36 8.19 -10.08
CA ARG A 84 -19.09 6.92 -10.17
C ARG A 84 -20.23 6.93 -11.20
N SER A 85 -20.43 8.03 -11.93
CA SER A 85 -21.49 8.11 -12.93
C SER A 85 -21.20 7.22 -14.13
N VAL A 86 -22.22 6.51 -14.61
CA VAL A 86 -22.16 5.73 -15.86
C VAL A 86 -21.90 6.58 -17.11
N GLN A 87 -22.13 7.90 -17.03
CA GLN A 87 -21.86 8.83 -18.13
C GLN A 87 -20.38 9.24 -18.21
N ARG A 88 -19.59 8.95 -17.16
CA ARG A 88 -18.17 9.28 -17.12
C ARG A 88 -17.40 8.40 -18.09
N PHE A 89 -16.35 8.97 -18.66
CA PHE A 89 -15.40 8.23 -19.50
C PHE A 89 -14.75 7.06 -18.74
N SER A 90 -14.46 5.98 -19.46
CA SER A 90 -13.72 4.81 -18.96
C SER A 90 -12.28 4.74 -19.51
N LEU A 91 -11.54 3.70 -19.13
CA LEU A 91 -10.21 3.45 -19.69
C LEU A 91 -10.30 3.05 -21.16
N LYS A 92 -11.36 2.37 -21.59
CA LYS A 92 -11.60 2.09 -23.01
C LYS A 92 -11.77 3.37 -23.83
N ASP A 93 -12.57 4.33 -23.34
CA ASP A 93 -12.69 5.63 -24.01
C ASP A 93 -11.34 6.34 -24.11
N ILE A 94 -10.48 6.21 -23.08
CA ILE A 94 -9.11 6.73 -23.13
C ILE A 94 -8.27 6.01 -24.18
N LEU A 95 -8.32 4.68 -24.26
CA LEU A 95 -7.56 3.90 -25.25
C LEU A 95 -7.90 4.34 -26.67
N GLU A 96 -9.19 4.55 -26.95
CA GLU A 96 -9.70 4.98 -28.26
C GLU A 96 -9.35 6.43 -28.61
N ASN A 97 -9.35 7.35 -27.63
CA ASN A 97 -9.22 8.79 -27.89
C ASN A 97 -7.83 9.38 -27.60
N VAL A 98 -7.00 8.70 -26.80
CA VAL A 98 -5.65 9.19 -26.40
C VAL A 98 -4.55 8.56 -27.23
N TYR A 99 -4.68 7.30 -27.63
CA TYR A 99 -3.67 6.55 -28.38
C TYR A 99 -4.07 6.44 -29.85
N ASP A 100 -3.10 6.25 -30.76
CA ASP A 100 -3.40 6.15 -32.19
C ASP A 100 -3.83 4.73 -32.60
N ASP A 101 -3.25 3.73 -31.94
CA ASP A 101 -3.58 2.31 -32.10
C ASP A 101 -3.22 1.57 -30.81
N TYR A 102 -3.94 0.51 -30.48
CA TYR A 102 -3.66 -0.34 -29.31
C TYR A 102 -4.08 -1.79 -29.53
N THR A 103 -3.36 -2.70 -28.87
CA THR A 103 -3.70 -4.12 -28.79
C THR A 103 -3.91 -4.50 -27.33
N GLU A 104 -5.12 -4.90 -26.96
CA GLU A 104 -5.42 -5.43 -25.62
C GLU A 104 -4.72 -6.78 -25.40
N LEU A 105 -4.22 -6.98 -24.20
CA LEU A 105 -3.41 -8.11 -23.77
C LEU A 105 -4.10 -8.77 -22.58
N GLY A 106 -4.72 -9.93 -22.78
CA GLY A 106 -5.43 -10.59 -21.69
C GLY A 106 -6.41 -11.70 -22.04
N GLY A 107 -6.61 -12.01 -23.33
CA GLY A 107 -7.65 -12.93 -23.80
C GLY A 107 -8.96 -12.19 -24.10
N GLU A 108 -9.89 -12.87 -24.76
CA GLU A 108 -11.21 -12.35 -25.13
C GLU A 108 -12.30 -12.99 -24.27
N GLU A 109 -13.36 -12.22 -23.98
CA GLU A 109 -14.58 -12.69 -23.32
C GLU A 109 -14.32 -13.58 -22.09
N ASP A 110 -14.84 -14.81 -22.08
CA ASP A 110 -14.75 -15.77 -20.98
C ASP A 110 -13.32 -16.26 -20.71
N ALA A 111 -12.40 -16.09 -21.67
CA ALA A 111 -10.99 -16.44 -21.50
C ALA A 111 -10.16 -15.28 -20.90
N ASN A 112 -10.76 -14.11 -20.64
CA ASN A 112 -10.07 -12.99 -20.01
C ASN A 112 -9.81 -13.27 -18.52
N VAL A 113 -8.54 -13.20 -18.12
CA VAL A 113 -8.08 -13.46 -16.74
C VAL A 113 -8.81 -12.61 -15.70
N ASP A 114 -9.05 -11.34 -16.02
CA ASP A 114 -9.88 -10.43 -15.23
C ASP A 114 -10.25 -9.22 -16.10
N PRO A 115 -11.51 -9.06 -16.49
CA PRO A 115 -11.96 -7.95 -17.34
C PRO A 115 -11.91 -6.59 -16.64
N ALA A 116 -11.77 -6.55 -15.30
CA ALA A 116 -11.64 -5.32 -14.54
C ALA A 116 -10.25 -4.68 -14.67
N MET A 117 -9.22 -5.44 -15.07
CA MET A 117 -7.88 -4.94 -15.33
C MET A 117 -7.58 -5.02 -16.82
N ILE A 118 -7.41 -3.89 -17.50
CA ILE A 118 -6.98 -3.84 -18.90
C ILE A 118 -5.47 -3.66 -18.95
N CYS A 119 -4.82 -4.45 -19.80
CA CYS A 119 -3.43 -4.26 -20.20
C CYS A 119 -3.41 -4.14 -21.72
N ALA A 120 -2.74 -3.14 -22.28
CA ALA A 120 -2.68 -2.94 -23.72
C ALA A 120 -1.32 -2.41 -24.15
N LYS A 121 -0.81 -2.88 -25.29
CA LYS A 121 0.33 -2.25 -25.95
C LYS A 121 -0.22 -1.21 -26.93
N ALA A 122 0.07 0.05 -26.67
CA ALA A 122 -0.45 1.17 -27.43
C ALA A 122 0.66 1.92 -28.17
N THR A 123 0.30 2.63 -29.24
CA THR A 123 1.21 3.47 -30.02
C THR A 123 0.79 4.94 -29.96
N LEU A 124 1.80 5.81 -29.92
CA LEU A 124 1.66 7.25 -29.97
C LEU A 124 2.54 7.82 -31.06
N THR A 125 1.95 8.67 -31.87
CA THR A 125 2.55 9.40 -32.96
C THR A 125 2.86 10.79 -32.46
N ARG A 126 4.14 11.15 -32.54
CA ARG A 126 4.67 12.45 -32.12
C ARG A 126 5.16 13.19 -33.35
N ARG A 127 4.69 14.43 -33.52
CA ARG A 127 5.21 15.34 -34.56
C ARG A 127 6.42 16.05 -33.99
N GLY A 128 7.60 15.75 -34.53
CA GLY A 128 8.79 16.56 -34.34
C GLY A 128 8.95 17.55 -35.50
N LYS A 129 9.76 18.61 -35.30
CA LYS A 129 10.06 19.68 -36.28
C LYS A 129 10.30 19.23 -37.74
N LYS A 130 10.77 18.00 -37.99
CA LYS A 130 11.06 17.49 -39.34
C LYS A 130 10.61 16.04 -39.61
N LYS A 131 10.16 15.29 -38.60
CA LYS A 131 9.78 13.87 -38.74
C LYS A 131 8.67 13.49 -37.77
N ILE A 132 7.83 12.57 -38.23
CA ILE A 132 6.83 11.91 -37.39
C ILE A 132 7.48 10.65 -36.81
N HIS A 133 7.37 10.48 -35.49
CA HIS A 133 7.91 9.32 -34.79
C HIS A 133 6.80 8.59 -34.06
N THR A 134 6.76 7.27 -34.23
CA THR A 134 5.85 6.39 -33.50
C THR A 134 6.60 5.79 -32.31
N VAL A 135 6.04 5.93 -31.12
CA VAL A 135 6.55 5.35 -29.88
C VAL A 135 5.53 4.38 -29.29
N SER A 136 6.00 3.30 -28.69
CA SER A 136 5.15 2.33 -28.01
C SER A 136 5.10 2.62 -26.50
N VAL A 137 3.95 2.32 -25.90
CA VAL A 137 3.69 2.46 -24.46
C VAL A 137 2.91 1.26 -23.98
N MET A 138 3.24 0.77 -22.79
CA MET A 138 2.39 -0.21 -22.10
C MET A 138 1.33 0.55 -21.28
N VAL A 139 0.06 0.30 -21.59
CA VAL A 139 -1.09 0.84 -20.85
C VAL A 139 -1.59 -0.23 -19.90
N ILE A 140 -1.73 0.10 -18.61
CA ILE A 140 -2.27 -0.81 -17.60
C ILE A 140 -3.25 -0.02 -16.74
N GLY A 141 -4.47 -0.50 -16.57
CA GLY A 141 -5.42 0.22 -15.73
C GLY A 141 -6.68 -0.54 -15.41
N GLN A 142 -7.43 -0.02 -14.47
CA GLN A 142 -8.74 -0.57 -14.15
C GLN A 142 -9.81 -0.03 -15.11
N GLU A 143 -10.83 -0.84 -15.40
CA GLU A 143 -11.97 -0.47 -16.23
C GLU A 143 -13.26 -0.47 -15.39
N CYS A 144 -13.91 0.69 -15.32
CA CYS A 144 -15.21 0.90 -14.68
C CYS A 144 -16.24 1.49 -15.67
N GLY A 145 -17.50 1.65 -15.25
CA GLY A 145 -18.57 2.18 -16.09
C GLY A 145 -19.43 1.10 -16.74
N HIS A 146 -19.66 1.19 -18.06
CA HIS A 146 -20.58 0.29 -18.77
C HIS A 146 -20.17 -1.19 -18.66
N GLY A 147 -21.05 -2.03 -18.10
CA GLY A 147 -20.75 -3.45 -17.85
C GLY A 147 -20.01 -3.69 -16.52
N GLU A 148 -20.16 -2.78 -15.55
CA GLU A 148 -19.58 -2.89 -14.21
C GLU A 148 -19.91 -4.18 -13.47
N GLU A 149 -21.07 -4.80 -13.72
CA GLU A 149 -21.42 -6.10 -13.12
C GLU A 149 -20.41 -7.19 -13.48
N PHE A 150 -19.99 -7.25 -14.75
CA PHE A 150 -18.97 -8.19 -15.23
C PHE A 150 -17.56 -7.82 -14.76
N ARG A 151 -17.32 -6.55 -14.41
CA ARG A 151 -16.02 -6.01 -13.99
C ARG A 151 -15.92 -5.73 -12.49
N ASN A 152 -16.86 -6.21 -11.69
CA ASN A 152 -16.94 -5.98 -10.25
C ASN A 152 -16.80 -4.47 -9.88
N GLY A 153 -17.38 -3.57 -10.69
CA GLY A 153 -17.28 -2.12 -10.50
C GLY A 153 -15.87 -1.55 -10.65
N GLY A 154 -14.97 -2.23 -11.38
CA GLY A 154 -13.55 -1.86 -11.46
C GLY A 154 -12.72 -2.35 -10.27
N SER A 155 -13.29 -3.18 -9.40
CA SER A 155 -12.55 -3.85 -8.32
C SER A 155 -11.83 -5.07 -8.87
N CYS A 156 -10.54 -4.95 -9.15
CA CYS A 156 -9.75 -6.04 -9.72
C CYS A 156 -9.60 -7.20 -8.73
N ARG A 157 -9.69 -8.41 -9.28
CA ARG A 157 -9.37 -9.64 -8.58
C ARG A 157 -7.85 -9.82 -8.49
N PRO A 158 -7.36 -10.71 -7.60
CA PRO A 158 -5.93 -10.99 -7.50
C PRO A 158 -5.31 -11.41 -8.84
N GLU A 159 -6.03 -12.15 -9.68
CA GLU A 159 -5.58 -12.57 -11.01
C GLU A 159 -5.41 -11.39 -11.97
N GLY A 160 -6.27 -10.38 -11.90
CA GLY A 160 -6.11 -9.13 -12.64
C GLY A 160 -4.86 -8.37 -12.21
N ASN A 161 -4.59 -8.31 -10.90
CA ASN A 161 -3.36 -7.69 -10.40
C ASN A 161 -2.10 -8.49 -10.81
N GLU A 162 -2.18 -9.82 -10.92
CA GLU A 162 -1.10 -10.65 -11.47
C GLU A 162 -0.87 -10.35 -12.96
N LYS A 163 -1.94 -10.25 -13.75
CA LYS A 163 -1.89 -9.83 -15.16
C LYS A 163 -1.17 -8.48 -15.31
N ALA A 164 -1.50 -7.50 -14.47
CA ALA A 164 -0.81 -6.21 -14.45
C ALA A 164 0.70 -6.37 -14.16
N LEU A 165 1.06 -7.13 -13.14
CA LEU A 165 2.46 -7.42 -12.80
C LEU A 165 3.23 -8.06 -13.96
N ARG A 166 2.61 -9.02 -14.66
CA ARG A 166 3.21 -9.68 -15.82
C ARG A 166 3.54 -8.65 -16.91
N TYR A 167 2.59 -7.79 -17.27
CA TYR A 167 2.81 -6.81 -18.34
C TYR A 167 3.69 -5.62 -17.93
N MET A 168 3.80 -5.30 -16.64
CA MET A 168 4.85 -4.39 -16.15
C MET A 168 6.25 -4.93 -16.46
N LYS A 169 6.48 -6.24 -16.29
CA LYS A 169 7.77 -6.88 -16.62
C LYS A 169 8.03 -6.96 -18.13
N VAL A 170 6.97 -7.15 -18.93
CA VAL A 170 7.07 -7.09 -20.39
C VAL A 170 7.50 -5.69 -20.83
N ALA A 171 6.85 -4.64 -20.32
CA ALA A 171 7.23 -3.25 -20.61
C ALA A 171 8.69 -2.95 -20.23
N GLU A 172 9.14 -3.44 -19.08
CA GLU A 172 10.53 -3.32 -18.66
C GLU A 172 11.51 -4.02 -19.63
N THR A 173 11.14 -5.20 -20.13
CA THR A 173 11.94 -5.99 -21.08
C THR A 173 12.01 -5.33 -22.45
N GLU A 174 10.90 -4.74 -22.90
CA GLU A 174 10.82 -4.02 -24.17
C GLU A 174 11.38 -2.58 -24.09
N HIS A 175 11.77 -2.11 -22.90
CA HIS A 175 12.24 -0.75 -22.65
C HIS A 175 11.23 0.36 -23.00
N ILE A 176 9.93 0.07 -22.90
CA ILE A 176 8.86 1.04 -23.14
C ILE A 176 8.29 1.59 -21.82
N PRO A 177 7.87 2.87 -21.77
CA PRO A 177 7.26 3.43 -20.58
C PRO A 177 5.89 2.82 -20.29
N ILE A 178 5.44 2.97 -19.05
CA ILE A 178 4.13 2.48 -18.60
C ILE A 178 3.23 3.66 -18.24
N HIS A 179 2.03 3.67 -18.81
CA HIS A 179 0.94 4.57 -18.44
C HIS A 179 -0.09 3.79 -17.63
N PHE A 180 -0.19 4.12 -16.34
CA PHE A 180 -1.17 3.56 -15.42
C PHE A 180 -2.46 4.39 -15.40
N TYR A 181 -3.61 3.74 -15.37
CA TYR A 181 -4.92 4.39 -15.23
C TYR A 181 -5.65 3.82 -14.02
N VAL A 182 -5.82 4.65 -12.99
CA VAL A 182 -6.39 4.26 -11.70
C VAL A 182 -7.89 4.62 -11.63
N PHE A 183 -8.73 3.59 -11.77
CA PHE A 183 -10.20 3.67 -11.93
C PHE A 183 -10.85 2.56 -11.09
N THR A 184 -10.68 2.63 -9.78
CA THR A 184 -11.11 1.54 -8.89
C THR A 184 -11.66 2.06 -7.57
N PRO A 185 -12.82 1.57 -7.11
CA PRO A 185 -13.34 1.88 -5.77
C PRO A 185 -12.58 1.13 -4.67
N GLY A 186 -11.79 0.10 -5.02
CA GLY A 186 -11.05 -0.74 -4.10
C GLY A 186 -10.64 -2.08 -4.74
N SER A 187 -9.90 -2.92 -4.02
CA SER A 187 -9.59 -4.27 -4.51
C SER A 187 -10.74 -5.23 -4.25
N TYR A 188 -10.95 -6.21 -5.13
CA TYR A 188 -11.87 -7.31 -4.85
C TYR A 188 -11.32 -8.13 -3.68
N PRO A 189 -12.06 -8.27 -2.56
CA PRO A 189 -11.47 -8.61 -1.27
C PRO A 189 -11.39 -10.12 -1.01
N VAL A 190 -10.90 -10.90 -1.96
CA VAL A 190 -10.76 -12.36 -1.85
C VAL A 190 -9.33 -12.80 -1.50
N GLU A 191 -9.24 -13.85 -0.69
CA GLU A 191 -7.99 -14.42 -0.19
C GLU A 191 -7.61 -15.74 -0.85
N GLU A 192 -8.47 -16.31 -1.71
CA GLU A 192 -8.12 -17.45 -2.58
C GLU A 192 -6.83 -17.16 -3.33
N TYR A 193 -5.94 -18.17 -3.45
CA TYR A 193 -4.63 -17.99 -4.07
C TYR A 193 -4.78 -17.37 -5.48
N PRO A 194 -4.08 -16.27 -5.79
CA PRO A 194 -2.91 -15.71 -5.08
C PRO A 194 -3.21 -14.78 -3.88
N GLY A 195 -4.47 -14.39 -3.67
CA GLY A 195 -4.94 -13.54 -2.58
C GLY A 195 -4.71 -12.06 -2.82
N ALA A 196 -5.70 -11.23 -2.48
CA ALA A 196 -5.67 -9.78 -2.74
C ALA A 196 -4.48 -9.11 -2.06
N ALA A 197 -4.27 -9.34 -0.76
CA ALA A 197 -3.16 -8.73 -0.04
C ALA A 197 -1.79 -9.10 -0.64
N GLN A 198 -1.55 -10.39 -0.87
CA GLN A 198 -0.25 -10.85 -1.36
C GLN A 198 0.03 -10.34 -2.77
N GLN A 199 -0.97 -10.30 -3.64
CA GLN A 199 -0.75 -9.82 -4.99
C GLN A 199 -0.53 -8.31 -5.05
N ILE A 200 -1.28 -7.51 -4.29
CA ILE A 200 -1.02 -6.06 -4.16
C ILE A 200 0.40 -5.82 -3.64
N ALA A 201 0.84 -6.56 -2.62
CA ALA A 201 2.19 -6.46 -2.07
C ALA A 201 3.26 -6.73 -3.15
N ARG A 202 3.10 -7.81 -3.94
CA ARG A 202 4.02 -8.16 -5.05
C ARG A 202 4.07 -7.08 -6.12
N ASN A 203 2.94 -6.47 -6.45
CA ASN A 203 2.87 -5.40 -7.44
C ASN A 203 3.62 -4.17 -6.95
N ILE A 204 3.31 -3.67 -5.73
CA ILE A 204 4.00 -2.52 -5.14
C ILE A 204 5.51 -2.79 -5.05
N TYR A 205 5.90 -3.97 -4.58
CA TYR A 205 7.31 -4.38 -4.49
C TYR A 205 8.01 -4.34 -5.85
N THR A 206 7.34 -4.77 -6.92
CA THR A 206 7.91 -4.74 -8.28
C THR A 206 8.01 -3.32 -8.82
N MET A 207 6.96 -2.51 -8.65
CA MET A 207 6.91 -1.12 -9.13
C MET A 207 8.04 -0.26 -8.54
N THR A 208 8.50 -0.54 -7.31
CA THR A 208 9.62 0.19 -6.69
C THR A 208 10.91 0.17 -7.53
N LYS A 209 11.13 -0.88 -8.36
CA LYS A 209 12.38 -1.09 -9.12
C LYS A 209 12.22 -1.23 -10.63
N LEU A 210 11.04 -0.90 -11.18
CA LEU A 210 10.85 -0.89 -12.64
C LEU A 210 11.84 0.05 -13.33
N ARG A 211 12.60 -0.47 -14.30
CA ARG A 211 13.69 0.27 -14.98
C ARG A 211 13.21 1.21 -16.09
N VAL A 212 11.90 1.29 -16.31
CA VAL A 212 11.25 2.16 -17.30
C VAL A 212 10.50 3.30 -16.61
N PRO A 213 10.29 4.45 -17.31
CA PRO A 213 9.46 5.53 -16.81
C PRO A 213 8.02 5.09 -16.58
N THR A 214 7.43 5.55 -15.47
CA THR A 214 6.05 5.24 -15.10
C THR A 214 5.25 6.51 -14.83
N VAL A 215 4.07 6.63 -15.43
CA VAL A 215 3.15 7.76 -15.23
C VAL A 215 1.78 7.19 -14.90
N SER A 216 1.10 7.73 -13.88
CA SER A 216 -0.27 7.32 -13.56
C SER A 216 -1.27 8.47 -13.71
N PHE A 217 -2.47 8.19 -14.20
CA PHE A 217 -3.62 9.08 -14.16
C PHE A 217 -4.69 8.50 -13.25
N ILE A 218 -5.16 9.29 -12.28
CA ILE A 218 -6.15 8.87 -11.27
C ILE A 218 -7.49 9.57 -11.54
N SER A 219 -8.53 8.77 -11.75
CA SER A 219 -9.94 9.22 -11.77
C SER A 219 -10.64 8.76 -10.50
N GLU A 220 -10.58 7.46 -10.22
CA GLU A 220 -11.13 6.85 -9.01
C GLU A 220 -10.04 6.04 -8.30
N GLY A 221 -9.62 6.51 -7.11
CA GLY A 221 -8.54 5.89 -6.35
C GLY A 221 -9.01 5.33 -5.00
N GLY A 222 -9.35 4.05 -4.95
CA GLY A 222 -9.73 3.34 -3.74
C GLY A 222 -8.58 2.58 -3.07
N SER A 223 -8.03 3.14 -1.99
CA SER A 223 -7.20 2.44 -1.00
C SER A 223 -6.06 1.58 -1.60
N GLY A 224 -5.87 0.36 -1.10
CA GLY A 224 -4.88 -0.60 -1.62
C GLY A 224 -5.15 -1.08 -3.05
N GLY A 225 -6.39 -1.01 -3.55
CA GLY A 225 -6.71 -1.34 -4.94
C GLY A 225 -6.08 -0.33 -5.91
N ALA A 226 -6.13 0.96 -5.56
CA ALA A 226 -5.44 2.01 -6.31
C ALA A 226 -3.91 1.81 -6.28
N GLU A 227 -3.36 1.47 -5.11
CA GLU A 227 -1.91 1.25 -4.95
C GLU A 227 -1.38 -0.01 -5.64
N ALA A 228 -2.25 -0.95 -6.04
CA ALA A 228 -1.86 -2.13 -6.82
C ALA A 228 -1.19 -1.77 -8.15
N ILE A 229 -1.49 -0.60 -8.72
CA ILE A 229 -0.88 -0.04 -9.94
C ILE A 229 -0.54 1.46 -9.81
N GLY A 230 -0.60 2.01 -8.59
CA GLY A 230 -0.56 3.46 -8.33
C GLY A 230 0.83 4.05 -8.08
N LEU A 231 1.86 3.21 -7.90
CA LEU A 231 3.23 3.65 -7.67
C LEU A 231 3.86 4.09 -9.00
N SER A 232 4.10 5.39 -9.18
CA SER A 232 4.62 5.96 -10.42
C SER A 232 5.57 7.15 -10.21
N ASP A 233 6.44 7.38 -11.19
CA ASP A 233 7.38 8.50 -11.21
C ASP A 233 6.66 9.86 -11.31
N TYR A 234 5.50 9.89 -11.98
CA TYR A 234 4.65 11.07 -12.09
C TYR A 234 3.16 10.74 -11.99
N ARG A 235 2.46 11.40 -11.06
CA ARG A 235 1.05 11.14 -10.73
C ARG A 235 0.16 12.31 -11.15
N LEU A 236 -0.70 12.05 -12.12
CA LEU A 236 -1.75 12.93 -12.62
C LEU A 236 -3.09 12.54 -11.97
N MET A 237 -3.99 13.51 -11.81
CA MET A 237 -5.34 13.26 -11.31
C MET A 237 -6.36 14.14 -12.02
N ALA A 238 -7.54 13.60 -12.32
CA ALA A 238 -8.66 14.35 -12.86
C ALA A 238 -9.17 15.37 -11.82
N SER A 239 -9.66 16.54 -12.23
CA SER A 239 -10.09 17.59 -11.28
C SER A 239 -11.28 17.20 -10.40
N HIS A 240 -12.17 16.37 -10.92
CA HIS A 240 -13.31 15.81 -10.18
C HIS A 240 -13.00 14.43 -9.62
N GLY A 241 -11.87 13.85 -9.99
CA GLY A 241 -11.37 12.60 -9.44
C GLY A 241 -11.22 12.63 -7.93
N TYR A 242 -11.22 11.44 -7.32
CA TYR A 242 -10.91 11.27 -5.90
C TYR A 242 -9.86 10.19 -5.67
N TYR A 243 -9.13 10.33 -4.57
CA TYR A 243 -8.16 9.35 -4.11
C TYR A 243 -8.17 9.31 -2.59
N SER A 244 -8.48 8.14 -2.01
CA SER A 244 -8.82 7.99 -0.60
C SER A 244 -8.35 6.65 -0.02
N VAL A 245 -8.20 6.62 1.30
CA VAL A 245 -7.88 5.41 2.10
C VAL A 245 -9.01 4.41 2.23
N ILE A 246 -10.24 4.89 2.09
CA ILE A 246 -11.46 4.11 2.18
C ILE A 246 -12.57 4.89 1.48
N SER A 247 -13.63 4.20 1.05
CA SER A 247 -14.83 4.87 0.56
C SER A 247 -15.46 5.73 1.68
N PRO A 248 -16.12 6.86 1.35
CA PRO A 248 -16.86 7.66 2.33
C PRO A 248 -17.88 6.84 3.13
N GLU A 249 -18.54 5.88 2.48
CA GLU A 249 -19.51 4.98 3.09
C GLU A 249 -18.83 4.04 4.10
N GLY A 250 -17.67 3.47 3.74
CA GLY A 250 -16.89 2.62 4.64
C GLY A 250 -16.33 3.39 5.84
N ALA A 251 -15.87 4.62 5.65
CA ALA A 251 -15.46 5.50 6.75
C ALA A 251 -16.64 5.78 7.70
N ALA A 252 -17.81 6.10 7.16
CA ALA A 252 -19.01 6.38 7.94
C ALA A 252 -19.51 5.14 8.71
N ALA A 253 -19.43 3.94 8.13
CA ALA A 253 -19.75 2.70 8.83
C ALA A 253 -18.83 2.44 10.03
N ILE A 254 -17.52 2.67 9.87
CA ILE A 254 -16.52 2.49 10.94
C ILE A 254 -16.67 3.56 12.02
N GLU A 255 -16.75 4.84 11.65
CA GLU A 255 -16.83 5.96 12.59
C GLU A 255 -18.15 6.00 13.33
N GLY A 256 -19.25 5.67 12.65
CA GLY A 256 -20.58 5.55 13.25
C GLY A 256 -20.78 4.27 14.06
N ARG A 257 -19.81 3.34 14.07
CA ARG A 257 -19.90 2.01 14.70
C ARG A 257 -21.19 1.28 14.31
N ILE A 258 -21.57 1.42 13.04
CA ILE A 258 -22.85 0.94 12.54
C ILE A 258 -22.75 -0.57 12.38
N GLY A 259 -23.64 -1.33 13.04
CA GLY A 259 -23.66 -2.79 12.97
C GLY A 259 -23.99 -3.31 11.56
N GLU A 260 -23.66 -4.58 11.29
CA GLU A 260 -23.94 -5.25 10.02
C GLU A 260 -25.44 -5.18 9.66
N GLY A 261 -25.76 -4.95 8.38
CA GLY A 261 -27.13 -4.83 7.88
C GLY A 261 -27.83 -3.49 8.13
N ASN A 262 -27.24 -2.57 8.93
CA ASN A 262 -27.84 -1.26 9.17
C ASN A 262 -27.42 -0.23 8.12
N LYS A 263 -28.36 0.62 7.70
CA LYS A 263 -28.11 1.68 6.73
C LYS A 263 -27.28 2.81 7.35
N VAL A 264 -26.22 3.22 6.65
CA VAL A 264 -25.38 4.35 7.06
C VAL A 264 -26.14 5.68 6.86
N PRO A 265 -26.23 6.56 7.87
CA PRO A 265 -26.84 7.88 7.72
C PRO A 265 -26.12 8.71 6.64
N ARG A 266 -26.89 9.32 5.74
CA ARG A 266 -26.36 10.11 4.61
C ARG A 266 -25.49 11.27 5.07
N GLU A 267 -25.94 11.99 6.10
CA GLU A 267 -25.20 13.11 6.69
C GLU A 267 -23.81 12.69 7.19
N LEU A 268 -23.70 11.47 7.74
CA LEU A 268 -22.42 10.94 8.19
C LEU A 268 -21.50 10.61 7.02
N VAL A 269 -22.03 10.12 5.90
CA VAL A 269 -21.28 9.88 4.66
C VAL A 269 -20.70 11.19 4.12
N GLU A 270 -21.51 12.24 4.02
CA GLU A 270 -21.09 13.58 3.56
C GLU A 270 -19.98 14.15 4.45
N VAL A 271 -20.15 14.06 5.78
CA VAL A 271 -19.15 14.50 6.76
C VAL A 271 -17.85 13.68 6.64
N CYS A 272 -17.94 12.38 6.41
CA CYS A 272 -16.75 11.54 6.22
C CYS A 272 -16.05 11.85 4.90
N ALA A 273 -16.79 12.08 3.80
CA ALA A 273 -16.22 12.48 2.51
C ALA A 273 -15.36 13.74 2.62
N ASP A 274 -15.84 14.76 3.35
CA ASP A 274 -15.09 15.98 3.63
C ASP A 274 -13.84 15.73 4.49
N ARG A 275 -14.01 15.00 5.61
CA ARG A 275 -12.91 14.73 6.56
C ARG A 275 -11.79 13.88 5.98
N LEU A 276 -12.09 13.05 4.99
CA LEU A 276 -11.09 12.22 4.31
C LEU A 276 -10.14 13.02 3.42
N ARG A 277 -10.48 14.28 3.07
CA ARG A 277 -9.68 15.15 2.18
C ARG A 277 -9.29 14.42 0.88
N LEU A 278 -10.30 13.83 0.23
CA LEU A 278 -10.15 12.90 -0.89
C LEU A 278 -10.03 13.58 -2.27
N THR A 279 -10.22 14.90 -2.37
CA THR A 279 -10.32 15.59 -3.66
C THR A 279 -8.97 15.72 -4.36
N ALA A 280 -8.97 16.04 -5.65
CA ALA A 280 -7.74 16.30 -6.40
C ALA A 280 -6.91 17.47 -5.82
N MET A 281 -7.57 18.51 -5.33
CA MET A 281 -6.88 19.66 -4.72
C MET A 281 -6.24 19.29 -3.38
N ASP A 282 -6.94 18.53 -2.54
CA ASP A 282 -6.39 18.02 -1.28
C ASP A 282 -5.14 17.16 -1.52
N ASN A 283 -5.23 16.22 -2.45
CA ASN A 283 -4.12 15.34 -2.80
C ASN A 283 -2.92 16.10 -3.40
N LEU A 284 -3.16 17.17 -4.15
CA LEU A 284 -2.09 18.05 -4.65
C LEU A 284 -1.41 18.80 -3.50
N ASN A 285 -2.20 19.40 -2.60
CA ASN A 285 -1.69 20.14 -1.44
C ASN A 285 -0.88 19.26 -0.48
N HIS A 286 -1.28 17.99 -0.35
CA HIS A 286 -0.55 17.01 0.46
C HIS A 286 0.71 16.46 -0.23
N GLY A 287 0.97 16.80 -1.49
CA GLY A 287 2.10 16.30 -2.26
C GLY A 287 1.98 14.83 -2.66
N ILE A 288 0.74 14.32 -2.73
CA ILE A 288 0.45 12.92 -3.09
C ILE A 288 0.38 12.75 -4.60
N ILE A 289 -0.12 13.76 -5.30
CA ILE A 289 -0.11 13.83 -6.77
C ILE A 289 0.77 14.99 -7.23
N ASP A 290 1.22 14.94 -8.48
CA ASP A 290 2.10 15.93 -9.06
C ASP A 290 1.36 17.00 -9.87
N ARG A 291 0.18 16.68 -10.44
CA ARG A 291 -0.61 17.63 -11.25
C ARG A 291 -2.06 17.22 -11.41
N ILE A 292 -2.94 18.22 -11.44
CA ILE A 292 -4.37 18.07 -11.75
C ILE A 292 -4.63 18.36 -13.23
N ILE A 293 -5.43 17.53 -13.88
CA ILE A 293 -5.97 17.73 -15.22
C ILE A 293 -7.40 18.22 -15.09
N LYS A 294 -7.66 19.48 -15.48
CA LYS A 294 -9.02 20.02 -15.44
C LYS A 294 -9.94 19.33 -16.45
N GLU A 295 -11.07 18.87 -15.95
CA GLU A 295 -12.22 18.35 -16.68
C GLU A 295 -13.19 19.49 -17.09
N PRO A 296 -14.12 19.25 -18.02
CA PRO A 296 -15.26 20.13 -18.25
C PRO A 296 -16.18 20.20 -17.01
N PRO A 297 -17.10 21.18 -16.96
CA PRO A 297 -18.07 21.30 -15.87
C PRO A 297 -18.82 19.99 -15.63
N LEU A 298 -18.96 19.63 -14.36
CA LEU A 298 -19.62 18.41 -13.89
C LEU A 298 -18.99 17.08 -14.36
N GLY A 299 -17.72 17.11 -14.80
CA GLY A 299 -16.92 15.93 -15.14
C GLY A 299 -16.96 15.55 -16.62
N ALA A 300 -15.86 14.97 -17.11
CA ALA A 300 -15.75 14.56 -18.51
C ALA A 300 -16.61 13.30 -18.82
N ARG A 301 -17.07 13.24 -20.07
CA ARG A 301 -17.84 12.15 -20.69
C ARG A 301 -17.08 11.58 -21.89
N ARG A 302 -17.60 10.49 -22.46
CA ARG A 302 -16.98 9.81 -23.62
C ARG A 302 -16.86 10.67 -24.89
N ASP A 303 -17.68 11.70 -25.04
CA ASP A 303 -17.73 12.59 -26.20
C ASP A 303 -16.97 13.91 -25.98
N ASP A 304 -16.31 14.09 -24.83
CA ASP A 304 -15.46 15.25 -24.53
C ASP A 304 -14.08 15.14 -25.21
N PHE A 305 -14.04 15.14 -26.54
CA PHE A 305 -12.81 15.00 -27.33
C PHE A 305 -11.72 16.03 -26.96
N ALA A 306 -12.12 17.23 -26.55
CA ALA A 306 -11.20 18.27 -26.07
C ALA A 306 -10.49 17.86 -24.77
N PHE A 307 -11.17 17.13 -23.88
CA PHE A 307 -10.57 16.57 -22.67
C PHE A 307 -9.56 15.47 -23.01
N PHE A 308 -9.89 14.55 -23.93
CA PHE A 308 -8.96 13.50 -24.33
C PHE A 308 -7.73 14.04 -25.06
N ALA A 309 -7.87 15.02 -25.95
CA ALA A 309 -6.74 15.70 -26.59
C ALA A 309 -5.79 16.33 -25.54
N LYS A 310 -6.37 16.96 -24.51
CA LYS A 310 -5.60 17.49 -23.38
C LYS A 310 -4.96 16.39 -22.55
N LEU A 311 -5.66 15.30 -22.26
CA LEU A 311 -5.14 14.14 -21.52
C LEU A 311 -3.95 13.53 -22.27
N ARG A 312 -4.04 13.33 -23.58
CA ARG A 312 -2.93 12.87 -24.43
C ARG A 312 -1.70 13.76 -24.26
N SER A 313 -1.89 15.07 -24.39
CA SER A 313 -0.79 16.04 -24.22
C SER A 313 -0.17 15.94 -22.82
N GLU A 314 -0.98 15.85 -21.77
CA GLU A 314 -0.49 15.76 -20.38
C GLU A 314 0.24 14.45 -20.08
N MET A 315 -0.23 13.32 -20.60
CA MET A 315 0.44 12.02 -20.46
C MET A 315 1.81 12.02 -21.13
N VAL A 316 1.90 12.50 -22.38
CA VAL A 316 3.18 12.63 -23.10
C VAL A 316 4.13 13.58 -22.36
N ASN A 317 3.63 14.74 -21.91
CA ASN A 317 4.42 15.71 -21.17
C ASN A 317 4.92 15.17 -19.81
N ALA A 318 4.12 14.34 -19.14
CA ALA A 318 4.53 13.69 -17.90
C ALA A 318 5.65 12.68 -18.15
N THR A 319 5.53 11.87 -19.21
CA THR A 319 6.57 10.90 -19.59
C THR A 319 7.87 11.60 -20.00
N ASP A 320 7.79 12.65 -20.81
CA ASP A 320 8.93 13.50 -21.18
C ASP A 320 9.64 14.09 -19.95
N ARG A 321 8.86 14.56 -18.96
CA ARG A 321 9.39 15.10 -17.70
C ARG A 321 10.20 14.07 -16.93
N VAL A 322 9.67 12.86 -16.77
CA VAL A 322 10.34 11.76 -16.06
C VAL A 322 11.63 11.34 -16.78
N VAL A 323 11.56 11.21 -18.10
CA VAL A 323 12.73 10.85 -18.91
C VAL A 323 13.81 11.93 -18.80
N LEU A 324 13.46 13.20 -19.01
CA LEU A 324 14.44 14.29 -18.95
C LEU A 324 15.06 14.48 -17.56
N SER A 325 14.29 14.27 -16.48
CA SER A 325 14.85 14.34 -15.12
C SER A 325 15.90 13.26 -14.88
N ALA A 326 15.77 12.09 -15.51
CA ALA A 326 16.76 11.02 -15.46
C ALA A 326 17.97 11.28 -16.38
N LYS A 327 17.75 11.78 -17.61
CA LYS A 327 18.80 12.04 -18.61
C LYS A 327 19.74 13.17 -18.24
N SER A 328 19.20 14.37 -18.00
CA SER A 328 20.01 15.57 -17.73
C SER A 328 19.21 16.64 -17.01
N PHE A 329 19.64 16.98 -15.78
CA PHE A 329 18.99 18.00 -14.97
C PHE A 329 18.97 19.40 -15.62
N ARG A 330 20.03 19.75 -16.38
CA ARG A 330 20.08 21.01 -17.12
C ARG A 330 19.09 21.01 -18.28
N ALA A 331 19.04 19.93 -19.06
CA ALA A 331 18.08 19.79 -20.15
C ALA A 331 16.63 19.79 -19.62
N PHE A 332 16.40 19.10 -18.50
CA PHE A 332 15.13 19.11 -17.78
C PHE A 332 14.69 20.52 -17.40
N ARG A 333 15.56 21.31 -16.73
CA ARG A 333 15.24 22.71 -16.37
C ARG A 333 14.94 23.57 -17.60
N THR A 334 15.75 23.48 -18.65
CA THR A 334 15.54 24.25 -19.88
C THR A 334 14.24 23.88 -20.57
N TRP A 335 13.93 22.58 -20.64
CA TRP A 335 12.66 22.08 -21.18
C TRP A 335 11.48 22.55 -20.34
N GLU A 336 11.56 22.48 -19.01
CA GLU A 336 10.49 22.92 -18.12
C GLU A 336 10.21 24.42 -18.25
N LEU A 337 11.25 25.25 -18.39
CA LEU A 337 11.12 26.69 -18.66
C LEU A 337 10.47 26.93 -20.02
N SER A 338 10.94 26.24 -21.06
CA SER A 338 10.37 26.30 -22.41
C SER A 338 8.90 25.89 -22.41
N ARG A 339 8.52 24.90 -21.59
CA ARG A 339 7.13 24.48 -21.39
C ARG A 339 6.27 25.54 -20.75
N LYS A 340 6.75 26.14 -19.66
CA LYS A 340 6.02 27.22 -18.99
C LYS A 340 5.80 28.39 -19.95
N LYS A 341 6.81 28.73 -20.76
CA LYS A 341 6.72 29.75 -21.80
C LYS A 341 5.74 29.38 -22.92
N ALA A 342 5.84 28.17 -23.48
CA ALA A 342 4.93 27.68 -24.52
C ALA A 342 3.47 27.65 -24.04
N LYS A 343 3.24 27.24 -22.79
CA LYS A 343 1.91 27.27 -22.17
C LYS A 343 1.38 28.70 -21.97
N ALA A 344 2.24 29.65 -21.61
CA ALA A 344 1.85 31.06 -21.52
C ALA A 344 1.53 31.68 -22.90
N GLU A 345 2.20 31.20 -23.95
CA GLU A 345 2.00 31.66 -25.33
C GLU A 345 0.97 30.83 -26.13
N ASN A 346 0.28 29.85 -25.52
CA ASN A 346 -0.60 28.88 -26.19
C ASN A 346 0.02 28.20 -27.43
N LYS A 347 1.32 27.87 -27.35
CA LYS A 347 2.06 27.15 -28.41
C LYS A 347 2.32 25.71 -28.01
N GLU A 348 2.31 24.80 -29.00
CA GLU A 348 2.74 23.43 -28.80
C GLU A 348 4.26 23.34 -28.60
N LEU A 349 4.67 22.48 -27.68
CA LEU A 349 6.06 22.27 -27.34
C LEU A 349 6.64 21.20 -28.26
N ASP A 350 7.35 21.65 -29.30
CA ASP A 350 7.92 20.77 -30.31
C ASP A 350 9.39 20.42 -29.97
N VAL A 351 9.56 19.44 -29.09
CA VAL A 351 10.87 18.89 -28.69
C VAL A 351 10.83 17.36 -28.82
N GLU A 352 11.75 16.83 -29.62
CA GLU A 352 11.95 15.39 -29.77
C GLU A 352 12.71 14.83 -28.57
N ILE A 353 12.11 13.87 -27.87
CA ILE A 353 12.70 13.22 -26.69
C ILE A 353 12.54 11.71 -26.86
N SER A 354 13.65 11.01 -27.11
CA SER A 354 13.67 9.54 -27.00
C SER A 354 13.41 9.14 -25.55
N TRP A 355 12.55 8.15 -25.35
CA TRP A 355 12.20 7.62 -24.03
C TRP A 355 13.12 6.49 -23.56
N ASP A 356 14.09 6.09 -24.38
CA ASP A 356 15.09 5.09 -24.01
C ASP A 356 16.03 5.65 -22.94
N LEU A 357 16.35 4.83 -21.94
CA LEU A 357 17.28 5.18 -20.87
C LEU A 357 18.51 4.27 -20.92
N SER A 358 19.69 4.88 -20.84
CA SER A 358 20.93 4.15 -20.58
C SER A 358 20.97 3.62 -19.14
N LYS A 359 21.89 2.69 -18.84
CA LYS A 359 22.05 2.10 -17.50
C LYS A 359 22.24 3.15 -16.40
N GLU A 360 23.00 4.21 -16.66
CA GLU A 360 23.22 5.30 -15.70
C GLU A 360 21.95 6.13 -15.47
N GLU A 361 21.20 6.40 -16.55
CA GLU A 361 19.95 7.17 -16.47
C GLU A 361 18.87 6.35 -15.77
N THR A 362 18.79 5.04 -16.01
CA THR A 362 17.95 4.11 -15.24
C THR A 362 18.31 4.15 -13.76
N ALA A 363 19.60 4.14 -13.40
CA ALA A 363 20.01 4.23 -11.99
C ALA A 363 19.58 5.57 -11.36
N ARG A 364 19.63 6.68 -12.10
CA ARG A 364 19.12 7.99 -11.66
C ARG A 364 17.60 7.98 -11.50
N LEU A 365 16.86 7.39 -12.43
CA LEU A 365 15.40 7.22 -12.33
C LEU A 365 15.03 6.47 -11.04
N LEU A 366 15.65 5.31 -10.80
CA LEU A 366 15.41 4.50 -9.60
C LEU A 366 15.73 5.27 -8.31
N LYS A 367 16.80 6.06 -8.30
CA LYS A 367 17.17 6.93 -7.17
C LYS A 367 16.11 8.02 -6.94
N GLN A 368 15.70 8.72 -8.00
CA GLN A 368 14.66 9.76 -7.92
C GLN A 368 13.33 9.19 -7.40
N ARG A 369 12.94 8.00 -7.85
CA ARG A 369 11.74 7.31 -7.37
C ARG A 369 11.82 6.98 -5.89
N SER A 370 12.96 6.44 -5.44
CA SER A 370 13.18 6.17 -4.02
C SER A 370 13.09 7.46 -3.19
N GLU A 371 13.79 8.51 -3.60
CA GLU A 371 13.78 9.80 -2.91
C GLU A 371 12.36 10.39 -2.83
N LYS A 372 11.59 10.32 -3.94
CA LYS A 372 10.19 10.75 -3.99
C LYS A 372 9.36 10.04 -2.92
N TYR A 373 9.28 8.71 -2.96
CA TYR A 373 8.40 7.95 -2.07
C TYR A 373 8.85 7.96 -0.60
N LEU A 374 10.16 7.97 -0.32
CA LEU A 374 10.65 8.09 1.05
C LEU A 374 10.39 9.47 1.67
N SER A 375 10.26 10.52 0.84
CA SER A 375 9.93 11.88 1.29
C SER A 375 8.43 12.15 1.47
N MET A 376 7.56 11.33 0.90
CA MET A 376 6.11 11.51 0.99
C MET A 376 5.60 11.41 2.44
N ALA A 377 4.55 12.18 2.74
CA ALA A 377 3.89 12.26 4.04
C ALA A 377 4.82 12.61 5.23
N SER A 378 5.95 13.29 4.97
CA SER A 378 6.86 13.75 6.01
C SER A 378 6.26 14.82 6.95
N HIS A 379 5.17 15.45 6.54
CA HIS A 379 4.42 16.43 7.33
C HIS A 379 3.33 15.80 8.21
N GLY A 380 3.08 14.50 8.09
CA GLY A 380 2.04 13.78 8.83
C GLY A 380 2.42 13.37 10.26
N TYR A 381 3.60 13.77 10.75
CA TYR A 381 4.11 13.42 12.08
C TYR A 381 4.99 14.53 12.66
N GLU A 382 5.16 14.50 13.98
CA GLU A 382 6.06 15.42 14.69
C GLU A 382 7.25 14.70 15.33
N GLY A 383 8.36 15.42 15.50
CA GLY A 383 9.59 14.93 16.12
C GLY A 383 10.78 14.98 15.18
N LYS A 384 11.33 16.18 14.94
CA LYS A 384 12.67 16.30 14.33
C LYS A 384 13.71 16.09 15.44
N PRO A 385 14.84 15.41 15.18
CA PRO A 385 15.95 15.39 16.12
C PRO A 385 16.43 16.84 16.35
N GLU A 386 16.81 17.19 17.58
CA GLU A 386 17.33 18.51 17.90
C GLU A 386 18.55 18.85 17.01
N THR A 387 18.72 20.11 16.64
CA THR A 387 19.69 20.56 15.63
C THR A 387 21.14 20.17 15.97
N GLN A 388 21.50 20.15 17.26
CA GLN A 388 22.82 19.69 17.72
C GLN A 388 22.94 18.15 17.72
N GLU A 389 21.90 17.42 18.10
CA GLU A 389 21.86 15.96 17.99
C GLU A 389 21.97 15.51 16.52
N SER A 390 21.40 16.27 15.58
CA SER A 390 21.43 15.96 14.15
C SER A 390 22.86 15.87 13.59
N MET A 391 23.75 16.83 13.92
CA MET A 391 25.12 16.85 13.43
C MET A 391 25.96 15.70 14.03
N PHE A 392 25.88 15.48 15.35
CA PHE A 392 26.56 14.36 16.01
C PHE A 392 26.03 13.01 15.51
N ARG A 393 24.71 12.88 15.32
CA ARG A 393 24.08 11.69 14.76
C ARG A 393 24.50 11.46 13.31
N GLN A 394 24.71 12.51 12.53
CA GLN A 394 25.19 12.43 11.14
C GLN A 394 26.66 11.99 11.08
N MET A 395 27.55 12.57 11.89
CA MET A 395 28.94 12.14 12.02
C MET A 395 29.03 10.68 12.49
N ARG A 396 28.25 10.32 13.52
CA ARG A 396 28.15 8.94 14.01
C ARG A 396 27.59 7.99 12.95
N THR A 397 26.62 8.43 12.17
CA THR A 397 26.04 7.62 11.08
C THR A 397 27.07 7.36 9.99
N GLN A 398 27.86 8.37 9.61
CA GLN A 398 28.94 8.23 8.62
C GLN A 398 30.06 7.32 9.13
N SER A 399 30.48 7.48 10.38
CA SER A 399 31.51 6.62 10.98
C SER A 399 31.02 5.18 11.16
N GLU A 400 29.78 4.96 11.60
CA GLU A 400 29.16 3.64 11.66
C GLU A 400 29.08 3.01 10.26
N GLN A 401 28.61 3.76 9.26
CA GLN A 401 28.51 3.27 7.88
C GLN A 401 29.88 2.86 7.34
N PHE A 402 30.90 3.71 7.51
CA PHE A 402 32.27 3.38 7.12
C PHE A 402 32.77 2.12 7.84
N TYR A 403 32.58 2.05 9.16
CA TYR A 403 32.95 0.90 9.97
C TYR A 403 32.31 -0.41 9.48
N TYR A 404 30.99 -0.41 9.25
CA TYR A 404 30.26 -1.59 8.80
C TYR A 404 30.61 -1.96 7.36
N THR A 405 30.81 -0.99 6.47
CA THR A 405 31.29 -1.24 5.09
C THR A 405 32.68 -1.88 5.10
N VAL A 406 33.63 -1.36 5.87
CA VAL A 406 34.97 -1.96 5.98
C VAL A 406 34.89 -3.36 6.59
N ARG A 407 34.13 -3.53 7.68
CA ARG A 407 34.03 -4.80 8.41
C ARG A 407 33.33 -5.90 7.61
N TYR A 408 32.26 -5.58 6.90
CA TYR A 408 31.42 -6.58 6.21
C TYR A 408 31.67 -6.64 4.71
N ASP A 409 31.82 -5.52 4.02
CA ASP A 409 31.95 -5.54 2.56
C ASP A 409 33.40 -5.81 2.11
N ILE A 410 34.41 -5.39 2.90
CA ILE A 410 35.83 -5.63 2.59
C ILE A 410 36.32 -6.91 3.30
N LEU A 411 36.31 -6.92 4.63
CA LEU A 411 36.94 -8.00 5.40
C LEU A 411 36.19 -9.35 5.29
N LYS A 412 34.85 -9.35 5.31
CA LYS A 412 34.07 -10.60 5.22
C LYS A 412 34.06 -11.18 3.81
N ASN A 413 34.09 -10.36 2.76
CA ASN A 413 34.21 -10.83 1.39
C ASN A 413 35.58 -11.46 1.14
N GLN A 414 36.66 -10.83 1.62
CA GLN A 414 37.99 -11.45 1.58
C GLN A 414 38.00 -12.76 2.37
N LYS A 415 37.41 -12.79 3.56
CA LYS A 415 37.31 -14.02 4.36
C LYS A 415 36.52 -15.13 3.63
N ARG A 416 35.37 -14.82 3.03
CA ARG A 416 34.57 -15.80 2.25
C ARG A 416 35.27 -16.26 0.99
N GLN A 417 35.97 -15.37 0.28
CA GLN A 417 36.79 -15.76 -0.87
C GLN A 417 37.94 -16.66 -0.44
N LEU A 418 38.55 -16.39 0.71
CA LEU A 418 39.63 -17.20 1.27
C LEU A 418 39.13 -18.54 1.80
N GLU A 419 37.97 -18.59 2.46
CA GLU A 419 37.28 -19.82 2.87
C GLU A 419 36.85 -20.65 1.66
N LYS A 420 36.33 -20.01 0.60
CA LYS A 420 35.97 -20.68 -0.65
C LYS A 420 37.21 -21.19 -1.41
N MET A 421 38.28 -20.40 -1.49
CA MET A 421 39.57 -20.87 -2.02
C MET A 421 40.11 -22.04 -1.19
N LEU A 422 40.02 -21.99 0.14
CA LEU A 422 40.44 -23.09 1.00
C LEU A 422 39.55 -24.33 0.85
N SER A 423 38.25 -24.19 0.59
CA SER A 423 37.34 -25.31 0.33
C SER A 423 37.52 -25.90 -1.06
N ASP A 424 37.76 -25.06 -2.07
CA ASP A 424 38.00 -25.48 -3.44
C ASP A 424 39.37 -26.19 -3.54
N VAL A 425 40.39 -25.70 -2.81
CA VAL A 425 41.73 -26.30 -2.69
C VAL A 425 41.75 -27.51 -1.73
N SER A 426 40.80 -27.64 -0.80
CA SER A 426 40.67 -28.89 -0.02
C SER A 426 39.92 -29.99 -0.78
N GLY A 427 39.09 -29.62 -1.74
CA GLY A 427 38.48 -30.52 -2.72
C GLY A 427 39.46 -31.03 -3.78
N GLU A 428 40.44 -30.21 -4.17
CA GLU A 428 41.52 -30.57 -5.10
C GLU A 428 42.85 -30.76 -4.34
N GLY A 429 43.11 -31.99 -3.90
CA GLY A 429 44.19 -32.31 -2.96
C GLY A 429 45.58 -31.77 -3.32
N SER A 430 46.18 -31.02 -2.39
CA SER A 430 47.63 -31.07 -2.15
C SER A 430 47.96 -30.75 -0.69
N VAL A 431 48.68 -31.68 -0.04
CA VAL A 431 49.06 -31.66 1.39
C VAL A 431 50.08 -30.54 1.74
N VAL A 432 50.50 -29.74 0.76
CA VAL A 432 51.62 -28.78 0.88
C VAL A 432 51.18 -27.43 1.47
N MET A 433 49.89 -27.08 1.45
CA MET A 433 49.41 -25.74 1.85
C MET A 433 49.20 -25.54 3.38
N LYS A 434 49.21 -26.61 4.19
CA LYS A 434 48.96 -26.51 5.64
C LYS A 434 50.00 -25.66 6.39
N ARG A 435 51.23 -25.56 5.87
CA ARG A 435 52.31 -24.72 6.45
C ARG A 435 52.23 -23.25 6.06
N VAL A 436 51.49 -22.90 5.00
CA VAL A 436 51.44 -21.53 4.46
C VAL A 436 50.23 -20.77 4.97
N SER A 437 49.14 -21.45 5.31
CA SER A 437 47.90 -20.83 5.79
C SER A 437 47.87 -20.50 7.29
N GLU A 438 48.69 -21.17 8.11
CA GLU A 438 48.75 -20.96 9.57
C GLU A 438 49.17 -19.54 10.01
N PRO A 439 50.23 -18.91 9.45
CA PRO A 439 50.62 -17.56 9.85
C PRO A 439 49.58 -16.49 9.43
N LEU A 440 48.88 -16.69 8.30
CA LEU A 440 47.82 -15.79 7.83
C LEU A 440 46.54 -15.90 8.68
N LEU A 441 46.16 -17.11 9.07
CA LEU A 441 45.02 -17.37 9.97
C LEU A 441 45.25 -16.82 11.39
N SER A 442 46.48 -16.88 11.90
CA SER A 442 46.80 -16.33 13.23
C SER A 442 46.74 -14.79 13.24
N MET A 443 47.21 -14.14 12.18
CA MET A 443 47.14 -12.68 12.00
C MET A 443 45.68 -12.18 11.88
N LEU A 444 44.83 -12.91 11.15
CA LEU A 444 43.39 -12.62 11.03
C LEU A 444 42.62 -12.86 12.33
N ASN A 445 42.99 -13.87 13.13
CA ASN A 445 42.39 -14.13 14.44
C ASN A 445 42.79 -13.08 15.49
N PHE A 446 44.02 -12.55 15.40
CA PHE A 446 44.49 -11.44 16.24
C PHE A 446 43.74 -10.13 15.95
N LEU A 447 43.48 -9.83 14.67
CA LEU A 447 42.72 -8.64 14.24
C LEU A 447 41.20 -8.75 14.46
N SER A 448 40.65 -9.98 14.57
CA SER A 448 39.19 -10.20 14.66
C SER A 448 38.66 -10.41 16.08
N GLY A 449 39.51 -10.44 17.11
CA GLY A 449 39.07 -10.53 18.51
C GLY A 449 38.17 -11.73 18.79
N ALA A 450 38.41 -12.87 18.13
CA ALA A 450 37.54 -14.04 18.24
C ALA A 450 37.81 -14.83 19.53
N LYS A 451 36.89 -14.76 20.51
CA LYS A 451 36.78 -15.79 21.55
C LYS A 451 36.37 -17.12 20.91
N LYS A 452 37.10 -18.18 21.24
CA LYS A 452 36.87 -19.57 20.84
C LYS A 452 35.43 -19.96 21.23
N LYS A 453 34.54 -20.20 20.26
CA LYS A 453 33.21 -20.80 20.51
C LYS A 453 33.38 -22.31 20.66
N GLU A 454 32.96 -22.86 21.78
CA GLU A 454 32.79 -24.31 21.93
C GLU A 454 31.59 -24.77 21.08
N PRO A 455 31.66 -25.98 20.48
CA PRO A 455 30.61 -26.46 19.61
C PRO A 455 29.36 -26.82 20.44
N THR A 456 28.29 -26.05 20.26
CA THR A 456 26.98 -26.36 20.81
C THR A 456 26.46 -27.65 20.15
N ARG A 457 26.35 -28.74 20.91
CA ARG A 457 25.72 -29.98 20.44
C ARG A 457 24.24 -29.71 20.16
N LEU A 458 23.81 -29.95 18.92
CA LEU A 458 22.40 -30.01 18.53
C LEU A 458 21.75 -31.21 19.22
N ILE A 459 20.82 -30.95 20.13
CA ILE A 459 19.98 -31.98 20.74
C ILE A 459 18.82 -32.27 19.78
N THR A 460 18.89 -33.38 19.06
CA THR A 460 17.75 -34.01 18.39
C THR A 460 16.95 -34.81 19.41
N TYR A 461 15.66 -34.51 19.55
CA TYR A 461 14.75 -35.27 20.40
C TYR A 461 14.30 -36.54 19.66
N THR A 462 14.95 -37.66 19.95
CA THR A 462 14.42 -39.01 19.69
C THR A 462 14.09 -39.62 21.05
N GLY A 463 12.81 -39.90 21.29
CA GLY A 463 12.35 -40.46 22.56
C GLY A 463 12.93 -41.85 22.83
N ASN A 464 13.60 -42.01 23.97
CA ASN A 464 13.40 -43.08 24.96
C ASN A 464 14.52 -43.06 26.01
N GLY A 465 14.11 -43.12 27.28
CA GLY A 465 14.69 -44.00 28.30
C GLY A 465 16.10 -43.73 28.84
N GLN A 466 16.13 -43.23 30.08
CA GLN A 466 17.02 -43.63 31.18
C GLN A 466 18.54 -43.50 30.97
N ASN A 467 19.14 -42.46 31.56
CA ASN A 467 20.25 -42.62 32.52
C ASN A 467 20.54 -41.30 33.26
N GLY A 468 20.78 -41.43 34.56
CA GLY A 468 20.90 -40.34 35.51
C GLY A 468 22.18 -39.50 35.36
N THR A 469 22.00 -38.30 34.83
CA THR A 469 22.72 -37.10 35.23
C THR A 469 21.66 -36.01 35.32
N GLN A 470 21.56 -35.32 36.46
CA GLN A 470 20.68 -34.15 36.63
C GLN A 470 21.07 -33.09 35.61
N GLN A 471 20.47 -33.17 34.43
CA GLN A 471 20.48 -32.14 33.41
C GLN A 471 19.24 -31.31 33.73
N GLN A 472 19.44 -30.07 34.17
CA GLN A 472 18.32 -29.14 34.42
C GLN A 472 17.40 -29.14 33.20
N ASP A 473 16.14 -29.47 33.46
CA ASP A 473 15.06 -29.43 32.49
C ASP A 473 14.98 -27.99 31.92
N PRO A 474 14.81 -27.77 30.60
CA PRO A 474 14.63 -26.42 30.05
C PRO A 474 13.35 -25.70 30.52
N LEU A 475 12.60 -26.32 31.44
CA LEU A 475 11.37 -25.84 32.07
C LEU A 475 11.59 -25.29 33.49
N GLU A 476 12.83 -25.19 34.00
CA GLU A 476 13.06 -24.38 35.20
C GLU A 476 12.85 -22.90 34.86
N ILE A 477 11.67 -22.40 35.26
CA ILE A 477 11.24 -21.00 35.23
C ILE A 477 12.25 -20.17 36.05
N THR A 478 13.27 -19.63 35.39
CA THR A 478 14.15 -18.60 35.95
C THR A 478 13.76 -17.24 35.38
N ASP A 479 13.37 -16.31 36.26
CA ASP A 479 13.17 -14.86 36.04
C ASP A 479 12.42 -14.43 34.76
N THR A 480 11.51 -15.26 34.24
CA THR A 480 10.66 -14.89 33.09
C THR A 480 9.49 -14.01 33.52
N TYR A 481 9.21 -12.97 32.72
CA TYR A 481 8.03 -12.13 32.90
C TYR A 481 6.76 -12.98 32.78
N THR A 482 5.98 -13.02 33.86
CA THR A 482 4.65 -13.63 33.89
C THR A 482 3.59 -12.58 33.63
N SER A 483 2.61 -12.91 32.79
CA SER A 483 1.50 -12.00 32.48
C SER A 483 0.72 -11.66 33.76
N PRO A 484 0.34 -10.39 33.98
CA PRO A 484 -0.53 -10.00 35.10
C PRO A 484 -1.86 -10.74 35.12
N LEU A 485 -2.32 -11.24 33.97
CA LEU A 485 -3.54 -12.05 33.85
C LEU A 485 -3.45 -13.34 34.69
N ALA A 486 -2.25 -13.87 34.93
CA ALA A 486 -2.05 -15.05 35.76
C ALA A 486 -2.43 -14.82 37.24
N ASN A 487 -2.63 -13.58 37.67
CA ASN A 487 -3.08 -13.28 39.04
C ASN A 487 -4.60 -13.38 39.20
N GLU A 488 -5.35 -13.56 38.12
CA GLU A 488 -6.81 -13.68 38.19
C GLU A 488 -7.20 -15.14 38.51
N ASP A 489 -7.73 -15.38 39.71
CA ASP A 489 -8.23 -16.69 40.11
C ASP A 489 -9.62 -16.97 39.49
N LYS A 490 -9.61 -17.47 38.25
CA LYS A 490 -10.82 -17.89 37.54
C LYS A 490 -10.51 -19.01 36.54
N THR A 491 -11.55 -19.69 36.07
CA THR A 491 -11.46 -20.61 34.95
C THR A 491 -11.98 -19.96 33.67
N VAL A 492 -11.41 -20.35 32.52
CA VAL A 492 -11.88 -19.94 31.20
C VAL A 492 -12.02 -21.16 30.30
N SER A 493 -13.14 -21.23 29.57
CA SER A 493 -13.37 -22.28 28.58
C SER A 493 -12.65 -21.94 27.27
N CYS A 494 -12.05 -22.94 26.64
CA CYS A 494 -11.42 -22.75 25.34
C CYS A 494 -12.48 -22.46 24.26
N PRO A 495 -12.26 -21.48 23.35
CA PRO A 495 -13.16 -21.25 22.21
C PRO A 495 -13.36 -22.48 21.31
N ASN A 496 -12.44 -23.43 21.37
CA ASN A 496 -12.48 -24.68 20.60
C ASN A 496 -12.95 -25.88 21.45
N ALA A 497 -13.51 -25.67 22.64
CA ALA A 497 -13.91 -26.76 23.54
C ALA A 497 -14.94 -27.69 22.89
N GLU A 498 -15.94 -27.17 22.19
CA GLU A 498 -16.95 -27.97 21.49
C GLU A 498 -16.37 -28.90 20.41
N VAL A 499 -15.31 -28.44 19.73
CA VAL A 499 -14.69 -29.15 18.60
C VAL A 499 -13.66 -30.18 19.08
N HIS A 500 -12.89 -29.84 20.11
CA HIS A 500 -11.73 -30.63 20.54
C HIS A 500 -11.89 -31.26 21.93
N GLY A 501 -13.03 -31.09 22.60
CA GLY A 501 -13.25 -31.61 23.96
C GLY A 501 -12.30 -30.99 24.99
N CYS A 502 -11.98 -29.70 24.85
CA CYS A 502 -11.05 -29.03 25.76
C CYS A 502 -11.66 -28.90 27.16
N LYS A 503 -10.84 -29.13 28.19
CA LYS A 503 -11.21 -28.85 29.58
C LYS A 503 -11.21 -27.34 29.84
N ASP A 504 -11.91 -26.93 30.89
CA ASP A 504 -11.77 -25.57 31.42
C ASP A 504 -10.35 -25.37 31.94
N LEU A 505 -9.79 -24.20 31.63
CA LEU A 505 -8.39 -23.87 31.91
C LEU A 505 -8.36 -22.91 33.10
N TRP A 506 -7.55 -23.21 34.11
CA TRP A 506 -7.30 -22.29 35.22
C TRP A 506 -6.37 -21.18 34.73
N VAL A 507 -6.79 -19.92 34.91
CA VAL A 507 -6.11 -18.74 34.36
C VAL A 507 -4.68 -18.56 34.87
N PRO A 508 -4.37 -18.79 36.16
CA PRO A 508 -3.00 -18.77 36.66
C PRO A 508 -2.06 -19.71 35.91
N ASP A 509 -2.44 -20.97 35.70
CA ASP A 509 -1.63 -21.92 34.94
C ASP A 509 -1.55 -21.55 33.45
N LEU A 510 -2.70 -21.15 32.87
CA LEU A 510 -2.80 -20.80 31.46
C LEU A 510 -1.79 -19.71 31.08
N TYR A 511 -1.73 -18.61 31.83
CA TYR A 511 -0.83 -17.50 31.53
C TYR A 511 0.52 -17.56 32.25
N GLY A 512 0.60 -18.31 33.35
CA GLY A 512 1.82 -18.52 34.13
C GLY A 512 2.76 -19.54 33.50
N GLU A 513 2.26 -20.74 33.23
CA GLU A 513 3.08 -21.87 32.80
C GLU A 513 2.95 -22.13 31.29
N PHE A 514 1.74 -22.00 30.75
CA PHE A 514 1.45 -22.36 29.37
C PHE A 514 1.55 -21.20 28.37
N ALA A 515 1.99 -20.02 28.80
CA ALA A 515 2.12 -18.83 27.96
C ALA A 515 0.83 -18.48 27.19
N GLY A 516 -0.34 -18.67 27.79
CA GLY A 516 -1.65 -18.46 27.17
C GLY A 516 -1.98 -19.48 26.07
N VAL A 517 -1.41 -20.69 26.11
CA VAL A 517 -1.68 -21.75 25.14
C VAL A 517 -2.51 -22.86 25.78
N CYS A 518 -3.66 -23.19 25.19
CA CYS A 518 -4.45 -24.35 25.61
C CYS A 518 -3.65 -25.64 25.40
N GLU A 519 -3.44 -26.41 26.47
CA GLU A 519 -2.69 -27.67 26.40
C GLU A 519 -3.35 -28.72 25.50
N THR A 520 -4.69 -28.74 25.43
CA THR A 520 -5.43 -29.76 24.67
C THR A 520 -5.41 -29.51 23.16
N CYS A 521 -5.87 -28.35 22.71
CA CYS A 521 -5.98 -28.05 21.26
C CYS A 521 -4.87 -27.13 20.72
N GLY A 522 -4.04 -26.56 21.60
CA GLY A 522 -3.01 -25.60 21.23
C GLY A 522 -3.55 -24.26 20.75
N HIS A 523 -4.76 -23.85 21.16
CA HIS A 523 -5.28 -22.52 20.90
C HIS A 523 -4.49 -21.47 21.70
N HIS A 524 -4.11 -20.39 21.05
CA HIS A 524 -3.37 -19.28 21.65
C HIS A 524 -4.37 -18.20 22.05
N PHE A 525 -4.55 -18.03 23.35
CA PHE A 525 -5.32 -16.91 23.88
C PHE A 525 -4.57 -15.60 23.66
N PRO A 526 -5.28 -14.48 23.47
CA PRO A 526 -4.64 -13.16 23.38
C PRO A 526 -3.77 -12.90 24.59
N LEU A 527 -2.59 -12.34 24.36
CA LEU A 527 -1.61 -12.05 25.39
C LEU A 527 -1.02 -10.67 25.12
N GLU A 528 -0.69 -9.91 26.16
CA GLU A 528 -0.16 -8.56 26.04
C GLU A 528 1.20 -8.53 25.35
N TYR A 529 1.50 -7.42 24.67
CA TYR A 529 2.74 -7.31 23.90
C TYR A 529 3.99 -7.31 24.79
N GLN A 530 3.88 -6.94 26.06
CA GLN A 530 4.95 -6.88 27.05
C GLN A 530 5.57 -8.25 27.27
N TRP A 531 4.75 -9.30 27.34
CA TRP A 531 5.23 -10.67 27.49
C TRP A 531 6.19 -11.05 26.37
N TYR A 532 5.90 -10.63 25.13
CA TYR A 532 6.80 -10.90 24.01
C TYR A 532 8.10 -10.09 24.09
N LEU A 533 8.05 -8.86 24.58
CA LEU A 533 9.26 -8.05 24.76
C LEU A 533 10.21 -8.70 25.77
N GLU A 534 9.69 -9.22 26.87
CA GLU A 534 10.51 -9.77 27.94
C GLU A 534 10.93 -11.24 27.69
N ASN A 535 10.10 -12.04 27.00
CA ASN A 535 10.37 -13.48 26.82
C ASN A 535 11.08 -13.83 25.48
N ILE A 536 10.92 -13.03 24.43
CA ILE A 536 11.50 -13.36 23.10
C ILE A 536 12.94 -12.85 22.95
N PHE A 537 13.29 -11.73 23.58
CA PHE A 537 14.60 -11.11 23.45
C PHE A 537 15.52 -11.42 24.63
N ASP A 538 16.83 -11.27 24.46
CA ASP A 538 17.80 -11.46 25.53
C ASP A 538 17.55 -10.42 26.65
N PRO A 539 17.56 -10.81 27.94
CA PRO A 539 17.36 -9.90 29.06
C PRO A 539 18.26 -8.66 28.98
N GLY A 540 17.67 -7.48 29.14
CA GLY A 540 18.39 -6.19 29.10
C GLY A 540 18.93 -5.76 27.73
N SER A 541 18.65 -6.50 26.65
CA SER A 541 19.17 -6.19 25.31
C SER A 541 18.37 -5.11 24.56
N ILE A 542 17.12 -4.85 24.95
CA ILE A 542 16.22 -3.93 24.27
C ILE A 542 16.67 -2.48 24.44
N ARG A 543 16.84 -1.79 23.31
CA ARG A 543 17.13 -0.35 23.23
C ARG A 543 16.18 0.32 22.25
N PHE A 544 15.17 1.02 22.78
CA PHE A 544 14.22 1.77 21.95
C PHE A 544 14.89 2.94 21.23
N PHE A 545 14.43 3.20 20.02
CA PHE A 545 14.78 4.39 19.24
C PHE A 545 13.52 4.97 18.59
N ASN A 546 13.61 6.21 18.10
CA ASN A 546 12.48 6.95 17.51
C ASN A 546 11.27 7.14 18.44
N THR A 547 11.48 7.11 19.75
CA THR A 547 10.44 7.35 20.76
C THR A 547 9.89 8.78 20.73
N HIS A 548 10.66 9.73 20.19
CA HIS A 548 10.26 11.13 20.02
C HIS A 548 9.22 11.35 18.91
N LEU A 549 9.13 10.45 17.92
CA LEU A 549 8.17 10.57 16.84
C LEU A 549 6.74 10.30 17.33
N THR A 550 5.85 11.25 17.03
CA THR A 550 4.49 11.34 17.59
C THR A 550 3.43 11.31 16.50
N ALA A 551 2.41 10.46 16.70
CA ALA A 551 1.21 10.41 15.88
C ALA A 551 0.43 11.72 15.96
N GLN A 552 0.03 12.24 14.81
CA GLN A 552 -0.63 13.55 14.68
C GLN A 552 -1.97 13.44 13.97
N ASN A 553 -2.67 14.57 13.89
CA ASN A 553 -3.91 14.73 13.15
C ASN A 553 -3.71 15.69 11.96
N PRO A 554 -2.98 15.28 10.91
CA PRO A 554 -2.59 16.16 9.82
C PRO A 554 -3.77 16.70 9.00
N LEU A 555 -4.92 15.99 9.00
CA LEU A 555 -6.10 16.41 8.27
C LEU A 555 -7.07 17.29 9.08
N GLY A 556 -6.78 17.52 10.37
CA GLY A 556 -7.72 18.19 11.27
C GLY A 556 -9.01 17.38 11.50
N TYR A 557 -8.91 16.04 11.45
CA TYR A 557 -10.04 15.13 11.63
C TYR A 557 -10.70 15.35 12.99
N THR A 558 -11.99 15.67 12.99
CA THR A 558 -12.71 16.09 14.21
C THR A 558 -12.68 15.02 15.30
N GLY A 559 -12.32 15.42 16.52
CA GLY A 559 -12.26 14.51 17.67
C GLY A 559 -11.06 13.56 17.68
N PHE A 560 -10.21 13.56 16.64
CA PHE A 560 -9.08 12.64 16.58
C PHE A 560 -7.96 12.97 17.58
N ASN A 561 -7.71 14.25 17.87
CA ASN A 561 -6.72 14.68 18.90
C ASN A 561 -7.02 14.06 20.26
N LYS A 562 -8.27 14.15 20.73
CA LYS A 562 -8.71 13.55 22.00
C LYS A 562 -8.50 12.03 22.02
N ARG A 563 -8.69 11.36 20.88
CA ARG A 563 -8.46 9.91 20.75
C ARG A 563 -6.97 9.56 20.80
N LEU A 564 -6.09 10.44 20.30
CA LEU A 564 -4.63 10.30 20.39
C LEU A 564 -4.13 10.56 21.82
N GLU A 565 -4.65 11.59 22.48
CA GLU A 565 -4.36 11.90 23.89
C GLU A 565 -4.75 10.73 24.81
N ALA A 566 -5.97 10.21 24.66
CA ALA A 566 -6.42 9.05 25.43
C ALA A 566 -5.55 7.79 25.17
N ALA A 567 -5.05 7.60 23.94
CA ALA A 567 -4.14 6.50 23.63
C ALA A 567 -2.75 6.71 24.26
N LEU A 568 -2.26 7.94 24.30
CA LEU A 568 -1.01 8.30 24.98
C LEU A 568 -1.11 8.09 26.49
N GLU A 569 -2.20 8.54 27.12
CA GLU A 569 -2.45 8.34 28.55
C GLU A 569 -2.54 6.85 28.91
N LYS A 570 -3.27 6.07 28.10
CA LYS A 570 -3.42 4.62 28.31
C LYS A 570 -2.12 3.85 28.16
N THR A 571 -1.29 4.19 27.17
CA THR A 571 -0.14 3.37 26.77
C THR A 571 1.21 3.92 27.18
N GLY A 572 1.29 5.19 27.56
CA GLY A 572 2.55 5.92 27.76
C GLY A 572 3.38 6.09 26.48
N ARG A 573 2.81 5.80 25.30
CA ARG A 573 3.50 5.79 24.01
C ARG A 573 2.81 6.73 23.02
N ARG A 574 3.61 7.30 22.12
CA ARG A 574 3.20 8.34 21.17
C ARG A 574 2.76 7.82 19.80
N SER A 575 2.77 6.51 19.57
CA SER A 575 2.40 5.88 18.29
C SER A 575 2.15 4.38 18.48
N SER A 576 1.50 3.72 17.53
CA SER A 576 1.28 2.26 17.53
C SER A 576 2.46 1.41 17.07
N ASN A 577 3.56 2.03 16.65
CA ASN A 577 4.78 1.35 16.25
C ASN A 577 5.90 1.58 17.30
N MET A 578 6.38 0.49 17.89
CA MET A 578 7.60 0.47 18.71
C MET A 578 8.79 -0.01 17.89
N THR A 579 9.86 0.79 17.88
CA THR A 579 11.12 0.43 17.20
C THR A 579 12.26 0.33 18.20
N PHE A 580 12.99 -0.78 18.18
CA PHE A 580 14.12 -1.02 19.07
C PHE A 580 15.17 -1.95 18.45
N THR A 581 16.39 -1.91 18.99
CA THR A 581 17.38 -2.97 18.74
C THR A 581 17.37 -3.94 19.91
N ALA A 582 17.52 -5.23 19.64
CA ALA A 582 17.58 -6.26 20.66
C ALA A 582 18.56 -7.38 20.24
N ALA A 583 18.73 -8.37 21.11
CA ALA A 583 19.41 -9.61 20.78
C ALA A 583 18.47 -10.80 20.95
N VAL A 584 18.65 -11.84 20.13
CA VAL A 584 18.00 -13.15 20.28
C VAL A 584 19.09 -14.19 20.21
N ASP A 585 19.39 -14.82 21.34
CA ASP A 585 20.48 -15.79 21.51
C ASP A 585 21.79 -15.24 20.92
N THR A 586 22.16 -14.03 21.35
CA THR A 586 23.33 -13.22 20.90
C THR A 586 23.23 -12.58 19.52
N ILE A 587 22.28 -12.97 18.66
CA ILE A 587 22.11 -12.37 17.33
C ILE A 587 21.46 -11.01 17.46
N GLN A 588 22.15 -9.97 17.00
CA GLN A 588 21.67 -8.59 17.06
C GLN A 588 20.63 -8.32 15.97
N VAL A 589 19.42 -7.95 16.39
CA VAL A 589 18.28 -7.68 15.51
C VAL A 589 17.80 -6.24 15.64
N VAL A 590 17.28 -5.69 14.55
CA VAL A 590 16.44 -4.49 14.57
C VAL A 590 14.99 -4.96 14.53
N THR A 591 14.17 -4.48 15.46
CA THR A 591 12.78 -4.93 15.58
C THR A 591 11.84 -3.75 15.49
N MET A 592 10.74 -3.95 14.76
CA MET A 592 9.55 -3.13 14.88
C MET A 592 8.38 -3.95 15.40
N VAL A 593 7.53 -3.35 16.24
CA VAL A 593 6.33 -3.97 16.78
C VAL A 593 5.10 -3.10 16.54
N LEU A 594 4.10 -3.62 15.83
CA LEU A 594 2.75 -3.04 15.80
C LEU A 594 1.92 -3.69 16.92
N TYR A 595 1.36 -2.88 17.82
CA TYR A 595 0.64 -3.38 19.00
C TYR A 595 -0.77 -2.80 19.13
N SER A 596 -1.67 -3.57 19.76
CA SER A 596 -3.11 -3.28 19.81
C SER A 596 -3.48 -2.03 20.60
N ASP A 597 -2.78 -1.77 21.70
CA ASP A 597 -3.29 -0.85 22.73
C ASP A 597 -3.32 0.61 22.27
N PHE A 598 -2.48 0.95 21.31
CA PHE A 598 -2.55 2.22 20.61
C PHE A 598 -3.33 2.04 19.31
N ARG A 599 -4.61 2.44 19.33
CA ARG A 599 -5.45 2.51 18.12
C ARG A 599 -5.47 1.21 17.30
N ASN A 600 -5.52 0.03 17.94
CA ASN A 600 -5.51 -1.30 17.31
C ASN A 600 -4.35 -1.53 16.33
N GLY A 601 -3.19 -0.93 16.58
CA GLY A 601 -2.03 -1.11 15.70
C GLY A 601 -2.16 -0.44 14.32
N THR A 602 -3.11 0.49 14.15
CA THR A 602 -3.30 1.18 12.85
C THR A 602 -2.07 1.96 12.43
N VAL A 603 -1.76 1.91 11.14
CA VAL A 603 -0.54 2.50 10.55
C VAL A 603 -0.90 3.83 9.89
N GLY A 604 -0.28 4.92 10.38
CA GLY A 604 -0.27 6.23 9.74
C GLY A 604 1.15 6.68 9.39
N SER A 605 1.31 7.98 9.16
CA SER A 605 2.55 8.61 8.70
C SER A 605 3.69 8.44 9.70
N THR A 606 3.38 8.45 11.01
CA THR A 606 4.37 8.24 12.06
C THR A 606 4.89 6.80 12.08
N GLU A 607 3.97 5.83 12.01
CA GLU A 607 4.33 4.42 12.01
C GLU A 607 5.12 4.04 10.76
N GLY A 608 4.75 4.59 9.61
CA GLY A 608 5.50 4.40 8.37
C GLY A 608 6.89 5.02 8.43
N GLU A 609 7.05 6.23 8.97
CA GLU A 609 8.37 6.84 9.15
C GLU A 609 9.25 6.03 10.12
N LYS A 610 8.68 5.58 11.26
CA LYS A 610 9.40 4.72 12.21
C LYS A 610 9.91 3.45 11.54
N PHE A 611 9.07 2.83 10.72
CA PHE A 611 9.44 1.64 9.97
C PHE A 611 10.54 1.91 8.93
N VAL A 612 10.42 2.97 8.14
CA VAL A 612 11.48 3.39 7.19
C VAL A 612 12.81 3.60 7.91
N GLN A 613 12.81 4.28 9.06
CA GLN A 613 14.02 4.51 9.84
C GLN A 613 14.58 3.20 10.45
N ALA A 614 13.73 2.24 10.80
CA ALA A 614 14.16 0.92 11.23
C ALA A 614 14.83 0.14 10.08
N CYS A 615 14.27 0.16 8.87
CA CYS A 615 14.89 -0.41 7.67
C CYS A 615 16.27 0.20 7.40
N LYS A 616 16.38 1.54 7.44
CA LYS A 616 17.66 2.25 7.26
C LYS A 616 18.68 1.90 8.34
N LEU A 617 18.24 1.75 9.59
CA LEU A 617 19.11 1.33 10.69
C LEU A 617 19.61 -0.11 10.50
N ALA A 618 18.72 -1.03 10.12
CA ALA A 618 19.04 -2.42 9.84
C ALA A 618 20.04 -2.54 8.68
N GLN A 619 19.80 -1.79 7.60
CA GLN A 619 20.70 -1.68 6.45
C GLN A 619 22.09 -1.18 6.87
N ARG A 620 22.15 -0.05 7.58
CA ARG A 620 23.43 0.56 8.01
C ARG A 620 24.22 -0.36 8.92
N LYS A 621 23.54 -1.02 9.87
CA LYS A 621 24.19 -1.93 10.84
C LYS A 621 24.39 -3.35 10.31
N LYS A 622 23.91 -3.65 9.09
CA LYS A 622 23.93 -4.99 8.48
C LYS A 622 23.32 -6.05 9.42
N ARG A 623 22.16 -5.73 10.01
CA ARG A 623 21.44 -6.58 10.98
C ARG A 623 20.13 -7.06 10.40
N PRO A 624 19.65 -8.28 10.74
CA PRO A 624 18.30 -8.73 10.42
C PRO A 624 17.24 -7.75 10.94
N LEU A 625 16.15 -7.64 10.20
CA LEU A 625 14.98 -6.85 10.54
C LEU A 625 13.81 -7.78 10.85
N LEU A 626 13.25 -7.65 12.05
CA LEU A 626 12.05 -8.36 12.48
C LEU A 626 10.88 -7.37 12.57
N ALA A 627 9.81 -7.63 11.84
CA ALA A 627 8.52 -6.98 12.05
C ALA A 627 7.59 -7.96 12.80
N TYR A 628 7.44 -7.73 14.09
CA TYR A 628 6.50 -8.47 14.92
C TYR A 628 5.15 -7.74 14.94
N VAL A 629 4.10 -8.40 14.48
CA VAL A 629 2.78 -7.81 14.32
C VAL A 629 1.88 -8.43 15.38
N HIS A 630 1.87 -7.81 16.56
CA HIS A 630 0.94 -8.21 17.62
C HIS A 630 -0.50 -8.01 17.15
N THR A 631 -0.82 -6.85 16.57
CA THR A 631 -2.09 -6.59 15.88
C THR A 631 -1.92 -5.44 14.89
N THR A 632 -2.63 -5.50 13.76
CA THR A 632 -2.83 -4.33 12.90
C THR A 632 -4.26 -4.27 12.37
N GLY A 633 -4.95 -3.17 12.67
CA GLY A 633 -6.25 -2.84 12.13
C GLY A 633 -6.22 -2.24 10.72
N GLY A 634 -5.03 -2.10 10.11
CA GLY A 634 -4.87 -1.55 8.76
C GLY A 634 -4.34 -0.11 8.74
N ILE A 635 -4.55 0.57 7.61
CA ILE A 635 -4.16 1.97 7.43
C ILE A 635 -5.11 2.88 8.24
N ARG A 636 -4.55 3.90 8.89
CA ARG A 636 -5.30 4.84 9.71
C ARG A 636 -6.16 5.76 8.84
N ILE A 637 -7.47 5.56 8.88
CA ILE A 637 -8.43 6.31 8.06
C ILE A 637 -8.44 7.81 8.35
N GLN A 638 -8.14 8.23 9.58
CA GLN A 638 -8.16 9.64 10.00
C GLN A 638 -7.01 10.46 9.39
N GLU A 639 -6.03 9.81 8.76
CA GLU A 639 -4.96 10.47 8.01
C GLU A 639 -5.24 10.49 6.50
N GLY A 640 -6.36 9.94 6.04
CA GLY A 640 -6.76 9.91 4.62
C GLY A 640 -5.64 9.35 3.74
N THR A 641 -5.35 10.02 2.64
CA THR A 641 -4.34 9.56 1.67
C THR A 641 -2.91 9.57 2.21
N LEU A 642 -2.61 10.34 3.27
CA LEU A 642 -1.32 10.28 3.96
C LEU A 642 -1.08 8.92 4.61
N GLY A 643 -2.15 8.22 5.00
CA GLY A 643 -2.09 6.85 5.44
C GLY A 643 -1.80 5.88 4.28
N VAL A 644 -2.52 6.00 3.16
CA VAL A 644 -2.37 5.07 2.01
C VAL A 644 -0.97 5.09 1.46
N ILE A 645 -0.37 6.27 1.33
CA ILE A 645 0.97 6.42 0.76
C ILE A 645 2.07 5.76 1.60
N GLN A 646 1.77 5.37 2.85
CA GLN A 646 2.69 4.55 3.64
C GLN A 646 2.90 3.16 3.02
N MET A 647 1.94 2.64 2.26
CA MET A 647 2.06 1.35 1.57
C MET A 647 3.28 1.34 0.61
N PRO A 648 3.35 2.20 -0.42
CA PRO A 648 4.52 2.26 -1.29
C PRO A 648 5.76 2.83 -0.59
N LYS A 649 5.64 3.79 0.34
CA LYS A 649 6.79 4.36 1.08
C LYS A 649 7.53 3.29 1.89
N CYS A 650 6.81 2.50 2.69
CA CYS A 650 7.41 1.43 3.48
C CYS A 650 7.92 0.30 2.60
N THR A 651 7.21 -0.03 1.52
CA THR A 651 7.64 -1.08 0.58
C THR A 651 8.94 -0.70 -0.15
N MET A 652 9.11 0.58 -0.50
CA MET A 652 10.37 1.10 -1.05
C MET A 652 11.52 0.87 -0.07
N ALA A 653 11.33 1.18 1.23
CA ALA A 653 12.36 0.97 2.24
C ALA A 653 12.70 -0.52 2.45
N VAL A 654 11.69 -1.41 2.41
CA VAL A 654 11.90 -2.87 2.44
C VAL A 654 12.70 -3.32 1.24
N ARG A 655 12.35 -2.83 0.04
CA ARG A 655 13.06 -3.18 -1.18
C ARG A 655 14.53 -2.79 -1.11
N GLU A 656 14.84 -1.56 -0.70
CA GLU A 656 16.23 -1.10 -0.55
C GLU A 656 17.02 -1.91 0.49
N TYR A 657 16.37 -2.27 1.59
CA TYR A 657 16.99 -3.10 2.62
C TYR A 657 17.28 -4.52 2.10
N ILE A 658 16.33 -5.17 1.44
CA ILE A 658 16.52 -6.52 0.86
C ILE A 658 17.57 -6.50 -0.25
N ASP A 659 17.53 -5.53 -1.18
CA ASP A 659 18.51 -5.41 -2.26
C ASP A 659 19.95 -5.20 -1.73
N SER A 660 20.10 -4.68 -0.50
CA SER A 660 21.40 -4.55 0.18
C SER A 660 21.89 -5.84 0.86
N GLY A 661 21.16 -6.95 0.71
CA GLY A 661 21.43 -8.25 1.32
C GLY A 661 20.83 -8.44 2.71
N GLY A 662 19.85 -7.63 3.09
CA GLY A 662 19.20 -7.69 4.40
C GLY A 662 18.21 -8.86 4.53
N LEU A 663 18.22 -9.52 5.70
CA LEU A 663 17.21 -10.50 6.09
C LEU A 663 16.01 -9.79 6.72
N TYR A 664 14.82 -9.95 6.13
CA TYR A 664 13.58 -9.40 6.64
C TYR A 664 12.61 -10.54 7.00
N ILE A 665 12.11 -10.54 8.23
CA ILE A 665 11.18 -11.54 8.77
C ILE A 665 9.95 -10.81 9.33
N VAL A 666 8.77 -11.34 9.03
CA VAL A 666 7.50 -10.87 9.60
C VAL A 666 6.86 -12.01 10.37
N VAL A 667 6.37 -11.72 11.58
CA VAL A 667 5.63 -12.68 12.41
C VAL A 667 4.30 -12.06 12.82
N TYR A 668 3.20 -12.65 12.40
CA TYR A 668 1.83 -12.25 12.77
C TYR A 668 1.38 -13.01 14.02
N ASP A 669 0.81 -12.34 15.02
CA ASP A 669 0.35 -12.98 16.27
C ASP A 669 -1.18 -13.04 16.39
N ASN A 670 -1.85 -11.89 16.31
CA ASN A 670 -3.31 -11.84 16.46
C ASN A 670 -3.97 -11.45 15.12
N ASN A 671 -4.82 -10.43 15.11
CA ASN A 671 -5.52 -9.94 13.93
C ASN A 671 -4.62 -9.02 13.11
N SER A 672 -4.37 -9.39 11.85
CA SER A 672 -3.55 -8.61 10.91
C SER A 672 -4.28 -8.44 9.59
N TYR A 673 -4.76 -7.22 9.31
CA TYR A 673 -5.57 -6.92 8.14
C TYR A 673 -5.05 -5.76 7.27
N ALA A 674 -5.57 -5.69 6.04
CA ALA A 674 -5.57 -4.53 5.14
C ALA A 674 -4.19 -4.07 4.65
N GLY A 675 -4.03 -2.75 4.44
CA GLY A 675 -2.91 -2.16 3.71
C GLY A 675 -1.51 -2.58 4.16
N PRO A 676 -1.19 -2.71 5.46
CA PRO A 676 0.12 -3.21 5.90
C PRO A 676 0.43 -4.62 5.39
N VAL A 677 -0.52 -5.55 5.48
CA VAL A 677 -0.40 -6.92 4.94
C VAL A 677 -0.32 -6.88 3.41
N ALA A 678 -1.08 -5.98 2.77
CA ALA A 678 -1.05 -5.77 1.32
C ALA A 678 0.15 -4.96 0.80
N SER A 679 1.17 -4.71 1.63
CA SER A 679 2.35 -3.94 1.24
C SER A 679 3.59 -4.43 2.00
N PHE A 680 4.18 -3.60 2.84
CA PHE A 680 5.49 -3.83 3.42
C PHE A 680 5.58 -5.02 4.38
N LEU A 681 4.47 -5.52 4.94
CA LEU A 681 4.46 -6.78 5.69
C LEU A 681 4.38 -7.98 4.74
N GLY A 682 3.48 -7.93 3.75
CA GLY A 682 3.30 -9.00 2.75
C GLY A 682 4.46 -9.15 1.75
N CYS A 683 5.36 -8.18 1.67
CA CYS A 683 6.56 -8.25 0.82
C CYS A 683 7.72 -9.04 1.47
N SER A 684 7.58 -9.48 2.73
CA SER A 684 8.64 -10.24 3.38
C SER A 684 8.81 -11.62 2.71
N PRO A 685 10.05 -12.03 2.39
CA PRO A 685 10.34 -13.39 1.94
C PRO A 685 10.03 -14.46 2.99
N TYR A 686 10.11 -14.07 4.27
CA TYR A 686 9.86 -14.95 5.41
C TYR A 686 8.72 -14.37 6.25
N GLN A 687 7.53 -14.94 6.10
CA GLN A 687 6.33 -14.60 6.84
C GLN A 687 5.88 -15.82 7.65
N PHE A 688 5.73 -15.62 8.95
CA PHE A 688 5.25 -16.65 9.87
C PHE A 688 4.02 -16.15 10.63
N ALA A 689 3.22 -17.08 11.11
CA ALA A 689 2.03 -16.77 11.91
C ALA A 689 2.05 -17.57 13.22
N ILE A 690 1.55 -17.00 14.30
CA ILE A 690 1.18 -17.76 15.48
C ILE A 690 -0.10 -18.55 15.16
N ARG A 691 -0.27 -19.74 15.74
CA ARG A 691 -1.32 -20.68 15.30
C ARG A 691 -2.74 -20.12 15.33
N SER A 692 -3.05 -19.20 16.24
CA SER A 692 -4.38 -18.60 16.36
C SER A 692 -4.50 -17.20 15.74
N SER A 693 -3.51 -16.77 14.94
CA SER A 693 -3.56 -15.52 14.20
C SER A 693 -4.63 -15.53 13.11
N ARG A 694 -5.11 -14.33 12.75
CA ARG A 694 -5.98 -14.10 11.60
C ARG A 694 -5.32 -13.12 10.64
N ILE A 695 -5.22 -13.52 9.37
CA ILE A 695 -4.49 -12.78 8.33
C ILE A 695 -5.40 -12.63 7.10
N GLY A 696 -5.47 -11.42 6.56
CA GLY A 696 -6.16 -11.16 5.30
C GLY A 696 -6.10 -9.69 4.87
N PHE A 697 -6.67 -9.39 3.70
CA PHE A 697 -6.83 -8.04 3.17
C PHE A 697 -8.02 -7.35 3.81
N ALA A 698 -9.19 -7.98 3.76
CA ALA A 698 -10.43 -7.42 4.29
C ALA A 698 -10.97 -8.30 5.42
N GLY A 699 -11.72 -7.69 6.34
CA GLY A 699 -12.46 -8.46 7.35
C GLY A 699 -13.73 -9.09 6.76
N PRO A 700 -14.33 -10.10 7.42
CA PRO A 700 -15.50 -10.81 6.91
C PRO A 700 -16.68 -9.90 6.51
N ARG A 701 -16.94 -8.87 7.31
CA ARG A 701 -17.98 -7.88 7.03
C ARG A 701 -17.76 -7.16 5.70
N VAL A 702 -16.54 -6.68 5.45
CA VAL A 702 -16.21 -5.94 4.23
C VAL A 702 -16.31 -6.86 3.00
N ILE A 703 -15.92 -8.12 3.15
CA ILE A 703 -16.04 -9.13 2.10
C ILE A 703 -17.51 -9.33 1.73
N ARG A 704 -18.38 -9.52 2.72
CA ARG A 704 -19.82 -9.68 2.49
C ARG A 704 -20.44 -8.46 1.83
N GLU A 705 -20.15 -7.25 2.33
CA GLU A 705 -20.67 -5.99 1.79
C GLU A 705 -20.23 -5.76 0.33
N THR A 706 -19.04 -6.21 -0.05
CA THR A 706 -18.49 -6.01 -1.40
C THR A 706 -18.89 -7.12 -2.38
N THR A 707 -18.95 -8.37 -1.93
CA THR A 707 -19.11 -9.55 -2.82
C THR A 707 -20.49 -10.19 -2.73
N GLY A 708 -21.26 -9.90 -1.68
CA GLY A 708 -22.50 -10.60 -1.35
C GLY A 708 -22.28 -12.02 -0.79
N ILE A 709 -21.03 -12.46 -0.62
CA ILE A 709 -20.68 -13.82 -0.20
C ILE A 709 -20.44 -13.85 1.32
N ASP A 710 -21.12 -14.78 2.00
CA ASP A 710 -20.82 -15.13 3.39
C ASP A 710 -19.61 -16.07 3.44
N ILE A 711 -18.55 -15.66 4.15
CA ILE A 711 -17.34 -16.45 4.31
C ILE A 711 -17.34 -17.23 5.62
N ALA A 712 -16.71 -18.40 5.62
CA ALA A 712 -16.60 -19.23 6.81
C ALA A 712 -15.83 -18.52 7.95
N PRO A 713 -16.15 -18.77 9.24
CA PRO A 713 -15.49 -18.12 10.37
C PRO A 713 -13.96 -18.32 10.42
N ASN A 714 -13.47 -19.42 9.86
CA ASN A 714 -12.05 -19.76 9.81
C ASN A 714 -11.34 -19.24 8.55
N TYR A 715 -12.01 -18.46 7.69
CA TYR A 715 -11.49 -18.01 6.39
C TYR A 715 -10.13 -17.31 6.50
N HIS A 716 -9.91 -16.51 7.55
CA HIS A 716 -8.66 -15.80 7.80
C HIS A 716 -7.67 -16.55 8.72
N SER A 717 -7.96 -17.77 9.14
CA SER A 717 -7.08 -18.50 10.07
C SER A 717 -5.66 -18.69 9.52
N ALA A 718 -4.66 -18.69 10.40
CA ALA A 718 -3.27 -18.96 10.04
C ALA A 718 -3.09 -20.25 9.22
N ARG A 719 -3.89 -21.28 9.49
CA ARG A 719 -3.89 -22.54 8.71
C ARG A 719 -4.33 -22.32 7.26
N ASN A 720 -5.39 -21.54 7.02
CA ASN A 720 -5.82 -21.20 5.67
C ASN A 720 -4.83 -20.27 4.97
N ALA A 721 -4.23 -19.33 5.69
CA ALA A 721 -3.15 -18.50 5.17
C ALA A 721 -1.94 -19.35 4.71
N LEU A 722 -1.53 -20.35 5.51
CA LEU A 722 -0.47 -21.29 5.13
C LEU A 722 -0.88 -22.14 3.91
N ARG A 723 -2.11 -22.68 3.89
CA ARG A 723 -2.63 -23.47 2.76
C ARG A 723 -2.64 -22.68 1.45
N ARG A 724 -2.91 -21.38 1.53
CA ARG A 724 -2.87 -20.45 0.39
C ARG A 724 -1.46 -19.97 0.07
N GLY A 725 -0.43 -20.32 0.84
CA GLY A 725 0.93 -19.83 0.62
C GLY A 725 1.15 -18.35 0.98
N HIS A 726 0.27 -17.76 1.78
CA HIS A 726 0.39 -16.37 2.26
C HIS A 726 1.43 -16.24 3.37
N VAL A 727 1.72 -17.32 4.08
CA VAL A 727 2.79 -17.44 5.08
C VAL A 727 3.58 -18.73 4.84
N GLN A 728 4.84 -18.77 5.27
CA GLN A 728 5.74 -19.91 5.10
C GLN A 728 5.69 -20.91 6.26
N GLY A 729 5.11 -20.52 7.40
CA GLY A 729 4.99 -21.43 8.53
C GLY A 729 4.12 -20.91 9.67
N ILE A 730 3.71 -21.83 10.53
CA ILE A 730 2.94 -21.55 11.73
C ILE A 730 3.76 -21.95 12.94
N TRP A 731 3.91 -21.04 13.90
CA TRP A 731 4.65 -21.26 15.14
C TRP A 731 3.71 -21.38 16.34
N ASP A 732 4.13 -22.19 17.31
CA ASP A 732 3.60 -22.13 18.66
C ASP A 732 4.32 -21.00 19.41
N ARG A 733 3.59 -20.17 20.16
CA ARG A 733 4.15 -19.08 20.98
C ARG A 733 5.27 -19.56 21.91
N ARG A 734 5.13 -20.76 22.49
CA ARG A 734 6.14 -21.35 23.39
C ARG A 734 7.47 -21.63 22.68
N ASP A 735 7.42 -21.88 21.38
CA ASP A 735 8.58 -22.15 20.55
C ASP A 735 9.07 -20.91 19.79
N PHE A 736 8.45 -19.74 19.97
CA PHE A 736 8.71 -18.57 19.14
C PHE A 736 10.18 -18.16 19.23
N ARG A 737 10.74 -17.97 20.43
CA ARG A 737 12.15 -17.60 20.60
C ARG A 737 13.09 -18.56 19.84
N ARG A 738 12.89 -19.86 20.00
CA ARG A 738 13.69 -20.92 19.35
C ARG A 738 13.55 -20.87 17.83
N ASN A 739 12.33 -20.72 17.32
CA ASN A 739 12.07 -20.68 15.87
C ASN A 739 12.62 -19.40 15.24
N LEU A 740 12.54 -18.27 15.96
CA LEU A 740 13.13 -17.01 15.55
C LEU A 740 14.65 -17.13 15.47
N HIS A 741 15.30 -17.71 16.48
CA HIS A 741 16.75 -17.96 16.46
C HIS A 741 17.16 -18.83 15.26
N LYS A 742 16.40 -19.88 14.93
CA LYS A 742 16.67 -20.73 13.76
C LYS A 742 16.51 -20.00 12.42
N ALA A 743 15.64 -18.99 12.36
CA ALA A 743 15.37 -18.23 11.15
C ALA A 743 16.40 -17.10 10.91
N LEU A 744 17.06 -16.63 11.98
CA LEU A 744 18.10 -15.59 11.97
C LEU A 744 19.48 -16.16 11.66
#